data_AF-B1HM94-F1
#
_entry.id   AF-B1HM94-F1
#
_cell.length_a   1.000
_cell.length_b   1.000
_cell.length_c   1.000
_cell.angle_alpha   90.00
_cell.angle_beta   90.00
_cell.angle_gamma   90.00
#
_symmetry.space_group_name_H-M   'P 1'
#
loop_
_entity.id
_entity.type
_entity.pdbx_description
1 polymer ?
#
loop_
_entity_poly.entity_id
_entity_poly.type
_entity_poly.pdbx_seq_one_letter_code
_entity_poly.pdbx_strand_id
1 'polypeptide(L)'
;MADKYTFKLTSKTGITTTFKVRESTSDTDIEVAYITEQKDLNSNTITYAYNTLNQLTSITTNLGTKLLFKYEGGVITNAKYNDRDITYKYTDGYLTRVLVKKDDETSTPTSFYYTTNGQLIKIIDSNGKTMLYGYNSDMDLVSVTEPSLDGQVASITNYSLDRTNNIVSVTSPEGTVTRYGLNDNFSVTKLFDPSGDTITYTLDGNYNVLSQKVVYTDGATYTKDYIYDTKGNMLSTTDSKGVTESYTYNAYSNFLTLTDANGQTNTNTYYDKGNLKTSTTPKGETTTYTYNDYGDMTQVEYPDGKIETFNTNYENNQKTTTYRDDQLKVTTITTTDFHGNILSYQDGKGEITKYRYNLKNELVEVQDAANKTTTYTYDANSNLTSVTNDAGKKTSFKYNAQNAIEKETNAEEKVTTYKYNADGKLNEVVNATGDKIAYSTSTDTNTQIVKINGVNQYLTQADGLSTTATNHTLNNQKVTYTKSENELLQTVDISSPVNRSIIYTYKNEEDLASIQYGTDTISFTYDANGQTTALKLNGESIAGLTWNKNGSLESKTFQNDASILNKYYAGQLQTETLKTNSSTTWRTNEYEYDNNQQISKVTNDDGSVTYTYDVLNQLVEEQYSNGLTISYTYDTVGNRNSKTTLQNGSTTTTNYGYNDANQMKAVGGKAYTVSPNGNVTNDGVFQYVWNAFDQLTEVKSLTDATVASYRYDENGRRVYSKDNNGETYYRYNGLSNQVLFEEDASGAITKAYTYDASGHPLTMTNQGSTYYYLTNYRGDVLALTNTNGDIVAQYTYDAWGNILSQSGTMAAINPYRYAGYRYDEKTKLYYLMARYYNPDTGVFLSRDPVRGDTMTPISFNGYSYTNNNPVMNVDPSGKFIQFVYIAEYIYIGYRTYKTYKKIKVLVKSGLKFAETPAKHMANPARQVPASLLKQALKGKPYPDPRGSSANMYYTTIYINGKKYNLEVLYDKKTQTIFHFEYARKAMGPLKKIPK
;
A
#
# COMPACT_ATOMS: atom_id res chain seq x y z
N MET A 1 -24.56 4.15 46.64
CA MET A 1 -23.66 3.13 47.24
C MET A 1 -22.26 3.74 47.30
N ALA A 2 -21.44 3.34 48.28
CA ALA A 2 -20.07 3.86 48.42
C ALA A 2 -19.11 3.14 47.46
N ASP A 3 -18.05 3.81 47.02
CA ASP A 3 -16.90 3.13 46.40
C ASP A 3 -16.19 2.32 47.50
N LYS A 4 -16.04 1.00 47.32
CA LYS A 4 -15.49 0.08 48.33
C LYS A 4 -13.95 0.12 48.38
N TYR A 5 -13.33 0.05 47.20
CA TYR A 5 -11.91 0.27 46.99
C TYR A 5 -11.63 0.69 45.53
N THR A 6 -10.40 1.11 45.26
CA THR A 6 -9.92 1.48 43.93
C THR A 6 -8.66 0.67 43.64
N PHE A 7 -8.54 0.12 42.43
CA PHE A 7 -7.32 -0.52 41.95
C PHE A 7 -6.93 0.01 40.57
N LYS A 8 -5.70 -0.23 40.16
CA LYS A 8 -5.18 0.17 38.85
C LYS A 8 -4.60 -1.03 38.13
N LEU A 9 -4.90 -1.15 36.83
CA LEU A 9 -4.23 -2.10 35.95
C LEU A 9 -3.38 -1.32 34.95
N THR A 10 -2.11 -1.67 34.84
CA THR A 10 -1.22 -1.13 33.82
C THR A 10 -1.10 -2.15 32.69
N SER A 11 -1.51 -1.75 31.50
CA SER A 11 -1.39 -2.56 30.28
C SER A 11 0.08 -2.80 29.91
N LYS A 12 0.34 -3.77 29.02
CA LYS A 12 1.71 -4.06 28.55
C LYS A 12 2.40 -2.90 27.82
N THR A 13 1.66 -1.83 27.46
CA THR A 13 2.13 -0.60 26.82
C THR A 13 2.16 0.61 27.77
N GLY A 14 1.98 0.40 29.08
CA GLY A 14 2.05 1.46 30.09
C GLY A 14 0.77 2.27 30.32
N ILE A 15 -0.27 2.12 29.49
CA ILE A 15 -1.58 2.74 29.75
C ILE A 15 -2.12 2.19 31.07
N THR A 16 -2.39 3.09 32.01
CA THR A 16 -2.93 2.78 33.32
C THR A 16 -4.44 3.01 33.32
N THR A 17 -5.20 1.98 33.64
CA THR A 17 -6.66 2.03 33.79
C THR A 17 -7.01 1.97 35.27
N THR A 18 -7.66 3.01 35.78
CA THR A 18 -8.13 3.10 37.17
C THR A 18 -9.56 2.54 37.25
N PHE A 19 -9.74 1.54 38.10
CA PHE A 19 -11.02 0.90 38.38
C PHE A 19 -11.50 1.24 39.79
N LYS A 20 -12.77 1.63 39.92
CA LYS A 20 -13.45 1.74 41.21
C LYS A 20 -14.44 0.60 41.40
N VAL A 21 -14.37 -0.07 42.54
CA VAL A 21 -15.26 -1.17 42.87
C VAL A 21 -16.45 -0.66 43.68
N ARG A 22 -17.65 -1.06 43.28
CA ARG A 22 -18.90 -0.78 43.98
C ARG A 22 -19.66 -2.09 44.20
N GLU A 23 -20.39 -2.16 45.30
CA GLU A 23 -21.37 -3.23 45.53
C GLU A 23 -22.51 -3.09 44.52
N SER A 24 -22.98 -4.21 43.97
CA SER A 24 -23.98 -4.19 42.88
C SER A 24 -25.41 -4.42 43.37
N THR A 25 -25.63 -5.26 44.37
CA THR A 25 -26.94 -5.55 44.97
C THR A 25 -26.82 -5.95 46.45
N SER A 26 -27.94 -6.30 47.10
CA SER A 26 -28.00 -6.87 48.45
C SER A 26 -27.58 -8.35 48.53
N ASP A 27 -27.20 -8.97 47.41
CA ASP A 27 -26.59 -10.30 47.37
C ASP A 27 -25.06 -10.12 47.48
N THR A 28 -24.49 -10.54 48.62
CA THR A 28 -23.29 -9.87 49.20
C THR A 28 -21.96 -10.16 48.51
N ASP A 29 -21.95 -11.02 47.50
CA ASP A 29 -20.74 -11.71 47.06
C ASP A 29 -20.26 -11.28 45.65
N ILE A 30 -20.98 -10.37 44.97
CA ILE A 30 -20.63 -9.88 43.61
C ILE A 30 -20.23 -8.40 43.62
N GLU A 31 -18.92 -8.17 43.49
CA GLU A 31 -18.29 -6.86 43.32
C GLU A 31 -18.15 -6.48 41.83
N VAL A 32 -18.48 -5.24 41.46
CA VAL A 32 -18.32 -4.76 40.07
C VAL A 32 -17.34 -3.60 40.01
N ALA A 33 -16.36 -3.72 39.11
CA ALA A 33 -15.28 -2.76 38.88
C ALA A 33 -15.57 -1.88 37.66
N TYR A 34 -15.67 -0.56 37.87
CA TYR A 34 -15.96 0.43 36.84
C TYR A 34 -14.70 1.20 36.47
N ILE A 35 -14.36 1.27 35.18
CA ILE A 35 -13.27 2.13 34.68
C ILE A 35 -13.68 3.57 34.93
N THR A 36 -12.94 4.33 35.72
CA THR A 36 -13.20 5.77 35.94
C THR A 36 -12.22 6.66 35.18
N GLU A 37 -11.01 6.16 34.94
CA GLU A 37 -9.92 6.90 34.33
C GLU A 37 -9.05 5.94 33.51
N GLN A 38 -8.60 6.39 32.33
CA GLN A 38 -7.48 5.82 31.61
C GLN A 38 -6.44 6.91 31.39
N LYS A 39 -5.18 6.58 31.64
CA LYS A 39 -4.08 7.54 31.57
C LYS A 39 -2.91 6.91 30.83
N ASP A 40 -2.41 7.57 29.79
CA ASP A 40 -1.21 7.13 29.08
C ASP A 40 0.07 7.58 29.83
N LEU A 41 1.23 7.22 29.28
CA LEU A 41 2.54 7.57 29.84
C LEU A 41 2.88 9.07 29.69
N ASN A 42 2.22 9.79 28.77
CA ASN A 42 2.32 11.25 28.63
C ASN A 42 1.42 12.02 29.61
N SER A 43 0.56 11.31 30.36
CA SER A 43 -0.51 11.86 31.21
C SER A 43 -1.75 12.36 30.47
N ASN A 44 -1.91 12.07 29.18
CA ASN A 44 -3.19 12.25 28.49
C ASN A 44 -4.26 11.39 29.16
N THR A 45 -5.44 11.98 29.41
CA THR A 45 -6.43 11.39 30.30
C THR A 45 -7.80 11.22 29.64
N ILE A 46 -8.19 9.95 29.62
CA ILE A 46 -9.49 9.28 29.52
C ILE A 46 -10.41 9.38 30.75
N THR A 47 -11.48 10.19 30.84
CA THR A 47 -12.39 10.13 32.01
C THR A 47 -13.75 9.52 31.69
N TYR A 48 -14.29 8.74 32.64
CA TYR A 48 -15.51 7.95 32.48
C TYR A 48 -16.49 8.26 33.61
N ALA A 49 -17.66 8.78 33.27
CA ALA A 49 -18.71 9.16 34.25
C ALA A 49 -19.90 8.20 34.19
N TYR A 50 -20.52 7.94 35.34
CA TYR A 50 -21.63 6.99 35.49
C TYR A 50 -22.79 7.62 36.27
N ASN A 51 -24.02 7.20 35.98
CA ASN A 51 -25.19 7.59 36.76
C ASN A 51 -25.33 6.78 38.07
N THR A 52 -26.40 7.05 38.83
CA THR A 52 -26.74 6.36 40.09
C THR A 52 -27.09 4.88 39.91
N LEU A 53 -27.41 4.44 38.69
CA LEU A 53 -27.63 3.04 38.30
C LEU A 53 -26.34 2.37 37.76
N ASN A 54 -25.18 3.03 37.93
CA ASN A 54 -23.87 2.60 37.46
C ASN A 54 -23.75 2.40 35.92
N GLN A 55 -24.60 3.06 35.13
CA GLN A 55 -24.51 3.06 33.66
C GLN A 55 -23.57 4.17 33.19
N LEU A 56 -22.71 3.89 32.21
CA LEU A 56 -21.73 4.85 31.66
C LEU A 56 -22.44 5.98 30.91
N THR A 57 -22.47 7.20 31.46
CA THR A 57 -23.15 8.36 30.87
C THR A 57 -22.27 9.21 29.98
N SER A 58 -20.94 9.22 30.20
CA SER A 58 -20.03 9.93 29.31
C SER A 58 -18.60 9.43 29.36
N ILE A 59 -17.91 9.52 28.21
CA ILE A 59 -16.46 9.45 28.07
C ILE A 59 -15.98 10.84 27.67
N THR A 60 -14.99 11.39 28.37
CA THR A 60 -14.47 12.76 28.16
C THR A 60 -12.95 12.75 28.07
N THR A 61 -12.39 13.36 27.01
CA THR A 61 -10.94 13.58 26.86
C THR A 61 -10.48 14.78 27.69
N ASN A 62 -9.18 14.87 27.97
CA ASN A 62 -8.55 16.06 28.56
C ASN A 62 -8.70 17.33 27.70
N LEU A 63 -8.98 17.20 26.39
CA LEU A 63 -9.32 18.31 25.49
C LEU A 63 -10.80 18.74 25.59
N GLY A 64 -11.61 18.09 26.43
CA GLY A 64 -13.02 18.44 26.66
C GLY A 64 -14.02 17.84 25.68
N THR A 65 -13.57 17.10 24.66
CA THR A 65 -14.43 16.35 23.72
C THR A 65 -15.19 15.25 24.47
N LYS A 66 -16.48 15.07 24.16
CA LYS A 66 -17.36 14.12 24.88
C LYS A 66 -18.11 13.18 23.95
N LEU A 67 -18.12 11.90 24.33
CA LEU A 67 -19.13 10.94 23.92
C LEU A 67 -20.12 10.81 25.09
N LEU A 68 -21.40 11.06 24.85
CA LEU A 68 -22.49 11.05 25.83
C LEU A 68 -23.44 9.89 25.56
N PHE A 69 -24.03 9.29 26.59
CA PHE A 69 -24.98 8.18 26.47
C PHE A 69 -26.28 8.45 27.24
N LYS A 70 -27.41 7.99 26.69
CA LYS A 70 -28.70 7.91 27.40
C LYS A 70 -29.21 6.48 27.38
N TYR A 71 -29.94 6.13 28.43
CA TYR A 71 -30.46 4.78 28.65
C TYR A 71 -31.96 4.80 28.93
N GLU A 72 -32.63 3.73 28.55
CA GLU A 72 -34.01 3.42 28.92
C GLU A 72 -34.11 1.91 29.13
N GLY A 73 -34.82 1.44 30.17
CA GLY A 73 -34.94 0.00 30.46
C GLY A 73 -33.63 -0.77 30.68
N GLY A 74 -32.51 -0.07 30.93
CA GLY A 74 -31.18 -0.67 31.10
C GLY A 74 -30.27 -0.60 29.86
N VAL A 75 -30.83 -0.41 28.65
CA VAL A 75 -30.08 -0.40 27.37
C VAL A 75 -29.77 1.02 26.89
N ILE A 76 -28.71 1.20 26.10
CA ILE A 76 -28.36 2.49 25.47
C ILE A 76 -29.39 2.78 24.39
N THR A 77 -30.18 3.85 24.55
CA THR A 77 -31.12 4.36 23.53
C THR A 77 -30.52 5.47 22.69
N ASN A 78 -29.46 6.13 23.17
CA ASN A 78 -28.83 7.25 22.49
C ASN A 78 -27.33 7.32 22.80
N ALA A 79 -26.52 7.59 21.78
CA ALA A 79 -25.11 7.98 21.94
C ALA A 79 -24.84 9.25 21.12
N LYS A 80 -24.32 10.31 21.75
CA LYS A 80 -24.03 11.59 21.10
C LYS A 80 -22.54 11.91 21.15
N TYR A 81 -21.95 12.20 19.99
CA TYR A 81 -20.56 12.62 19.84
C TYR A 81 -20.51 13.88 18.97
N ASN A 82 -20.07 14.99 19.54
CA ASN A 82 -20.11 16.32 18.92
C ASN A 82 -21.52 16.66 18.38
N ASP A 83 -21.65 16.76 17.06
CA ASP A 83 -22.86 17.05 16.27
C ASP A 83 -23.65 15.79 15.84
N ARG A 84 -23.06 14.59 15.98
CA ARG A 84 -23.71 13.30 15.67
C ARG A 84 -24.49 12.76 16.86
N ASP A 85 -25.75 12.40 16.62
CA ASP A 85 -26.69 11.80 17.56
C ASP A 85 -27.13 10.43 17.00
N ILE A 86 -26.73 9.35 17.66
CA ILE A 86 -27.01 7.97 17.24
C ILE A 86 -28.11 7.40 18.14
N THR A 87 -29.26 7.09 17.56
CA THR A 87 -30.43 6.56 18.26
C THR A 87 -30.59 5.06 18.01
N TYR A 88 -30.77 4.30 19.08
CA TYR A 88 -30.91 2.84 19.09
C TYR A 88 -32.33 2.47 19.56
N LYS A 89 -32.99 1.56 18.84
CA LYS A 89 -34.30 1.01 19.24
C LYS A 89 -34.24 -0.50 19.38
N TYR A 90 -34.97 -1.01 20.37
CA TYR A 90 -34.99 -2.42 20.73
C TYR A 90 -36.42 -2.95 20.70
N THR A 91 -36.57 -4.25 20.43
CA THR A 91 -37.82 -5.00 20.58
C THR A 91 -37.47 -6.33 21.25
N ASP A 92 -38.18 -6.69 22.31
CA ASP A 92 -37.92 -7.90 23.12
C ASP A 92 -36.46 -8.07 23.58
N GLY A 93 -35.77 -6.94 23.83
CA GLY A 93 -34.36 -6.89 24.24
C GLY A 93 -33.34 -6.87 23.09
N TYR A 94 -33.75 -7.16 21.84
CA TYR A 94 -32.87 -7.17 20.67
C TYR A 94 -32.83 -5.80 19.99
N LEU A 95 -31.64 -5.35 19.59
CA LEU A 95 -31.45 -4.10 18.84
C LEU A 95 -32.08 -4.25 17.45
N THR A 96 -33.18 -3.57 17.16
CA THR A 96 -33.91 -3.70 15.88
C THR A 96 -33.64 -2.56 14.91
N ARG A 97 -33.21 -1.39 15.40
CA ARG A 97 -33.00 -0.21 14.56
C ARG A 97 -31.89 0.71 15.10
N VAL A 98 -31.00 1.17 14.22
CA VAL A 98 -30.05 2.25 14.48
C VAL A 98 -30.31 3.38 13.49
N LEU A 99 -30.37 4.61 13.98
CA LEU A 99 -30.43 5.84 13.17
C LEU A 99 -29.26 6.74 13.55
N VAL A 100 -28.67 7.41 12.57
CA VAL A 100 -27.72 8.49 12.81
C VAL A 100 -28.38 9.80 12.38
N LYS A 101 -28.55 10.74 13.30
CA LYS A 101 -28.83 12.15 13.00
C LYS A 101 -27.54 12.94 13.11
N LYS A 102 -27.28 13.86 12.17
CA LYS A 102 -26.21 14.85 12.29
C LYS A 102 -26.77 16.18 11.81
N ASP A 103 -26.59 17.23 12.60
CA ASP A 103 -27.24 18.53 12.39
C ASP A 103 -28.77 18.37 12.27
N ASP A 104 -29.36 18.68 11.11
CA ASP A 104 -30.79 18.45 10.81
C ASP A 104 -31.08 17.22 9.94
N GLU A 105 -30.06 16.57 9.37
CA GLU A 105 -30.23 15.39 8.52
C GLU A 105 -30.29 14.10 9.35
N THR A 106 -31.22 13.20 9.01
CA THR A 106 -31.39 11.89 9.67
C THR A 106 -31.24 10.77 8.65
N SER A 107 -30.42 9.78 8.96
CA SER A 107 -30.22 8.62 8.09
C SER A 107 -31.48 7.76 7.98
N THR A 108 -31.64 7.13 6.82
CA THR A 108 -32.34 5.85 6.72
C THR A 108 -31.76 4.85 7.73
N PRO A 109 -32.59 4.00 8.36
CA PRO A 109 -32.15 3.20 9.48
C PRO A 109 -31.44 1.91 9.07
N THR A 110 -30.32 1.60 9.71
CA THR A 110 -29.85 0.22 9.77
C THR A 110 -30.83 -0.58 10.61
N SER A 111 -31.38 -1.66 10.06
CA SER A 111 -32.44 -2.48 10.65
C SER A 111 -31.99 -3.93 10.80
N PHE A 112 -32.32 -4.55 11.93
CA PHE A 112 -31.86 -5.88 12.31
C PHE A 112 -33.06 -6.77 12.63
N TYR A 113 -33.01 -8.02 12.16
CA TYR A 113 -34.09 -9.00 12.33
C TYR A 113 -33.53 -10.31 12.89
N TYR A 114 -34.28 -10.92 13.81
CA TYR A 114 -33.85 -12.08 14.57
C TYR A 114 -34.83 -13.25 14.43
N THR A 115 -34.36 -14.46 14.68
CA THR A 115 -35.25 -15.62 14.95
C THR A 115 -35.97 -15.42 16.28
N THR A 116 -36.99 -16.24 16.54
CA THR A 116 -37.61 -16.37 17.88
C THR A 116 -36.63 -16.80 18.98
N ASN A 117 -35.47 -17.33 18.60
CA ASN A 117 -34.41 -17.78 19.51
C ASN A 117 -33.23 -16.78 19.57
N GLY A 118 -33.37 -15.59 18.96
CA GLY A 118 -32.40 -14.49 19.06
C GLY A 118 -31.18 -14.55 18.13
N GLN A 119 -31.14 -15.42 17.12
CA GLN A 119 -30.08 -15.37 16.11
C GLN A 119 -30.39 -14.26 15.09
N LEU A 120 -29.40 -13.42 14.75
CA LEU A 120 -29.53 -12.37 13.74
C LEU A 120 -29.62 -13.00 12.35
N ILE A 121 -30.76 -12.87 11.66
CA ILE A 121 -31.01 -13.49 10.33
C ILE A 121 -30.95 -12.51 9.17
N LYS A 122 -31.13 -11.21 9.43
CA LYS A 122 -31.10 -10.17 8.40
C LYS A 122 -30.60 -8.85 8.98
N ILE A 123 -29.66 -8.21 8.29
CA ILE A 123 -29.37 -6.78 8.41
C ILE A 123 -29.85 -6.12 7.12
N ILE A 124 -30.54 -5.00 7.24
CA ILE A 124 -30.69 -4.02 6.16
C ILE A 124 -29.85 -2.81 6.57
N ASP A 125 -28.84 -2.43 5.80
CA ASP A 125 -28.06 -1.23 6.10
C ASP A 125 -28.85 0.06 5.81
N SER A 126 -28.27 1.23 6.13
CA SER A 126 -28.89 2.53 5.83
C SER A 126 -29.16 2.75 4.34
N ASN A 127 -28.60 1.92 3.46
CA ASN A 127 -28.66 2.09 2.00
C ASN A 127 -29.63 1.09 1.36
N GLY A 128 -30.32 0.28 2.19
CA GLY A 128 -31.26 -0.73 1.74
C GLY A 128 -30.60 -2.06 1.34
N LYS A 129 -29.27 -2.21 1.47
CA LYS A 129 -28.61 -3.49 1.19
C LYS A 129 -28.94 -4.48 2.29
N THR A 130 -29.33 -5.66 1.85
CA THR A 130 -29.66 -6.79 2.70
C THR A 130 -28.44 -7.72 2.81
N MET A 131 -28.02 -7.99 4.04
CA MET A 131 -27.18 -9.14 4.40
C MET A 131 -28.08 -10.18 5.08
N LEU A 132 -28.00 -11.45 4.68
CA LEU A 132 -28.77 -12.55 5.29
C LEU A 132 -27.84 -13.56 5.95
N TYR A 133 -28.30 -14.15 7.04
CA TYR A 133 -27.59 -15.21 7.77
C TYR A 133 -28.49 -16.45 7.86
N GLY A 134 -28.02 -17.57 7.33
CA GLY A 134 -28.67 -18.87 7.41
C GLY A 134 -28.08 -19.70 8.55
N TYR A 135 -28.94 -20.38 9.31
CA TYR A 135 -28.55 -21.26 10.40
C TYR A 135 -29.12 -22.67 10.22
N ASN A 136 -28.39 -23.69 10.67
CA ASN A 136 -28.90 -25.06 10.76
C ASN A 136 -29.74 -25.28 12.03
N SER A 137 -30.27 -26.49 12.21
CA SER A 137 -31.05 -26.90 13.40
C SER A 137 -30.28 -26.83 14.72
N ASP A 138 -28.95 -26.88 14.70
CA ASP A 138 -28.08 -26.76 15.88
C ASP A 138 -27.75 -25.31 16.25
N MET A 139 -28.23 -24.35 15.44
CA MET A 139 -27.97 -22.91 15.46
C MET A 139 -26.56 -22.50 15.01
N ASP A 140 -25.89 -23.33 14.21
CA ASP A 140 -24.63 -22.96 13.55
C ASP A 140 -24.90 -22.14 12.29
N LEU A 141 -24.07 -21.13 12.04
CA LEU A 141 -24.07 -20.36 10.81
C LEU A 141 -23.67 -21.29 9.64
N VAL A 142 -24.52 -21.38 8.62
CA VAL A 142 -24.29 -22.19 7.40
C VAL A 142 -24.24 -21.38 6.11
N SER A 143 -24.72 -20.14 6.12
CA SER A 143 -24.59 -19.25 4.97
C SER A 143 -24.62 -17.79 5.37
N VAL A 144 -23.88 -16.96 4.66
CA VAL A 144 -24.04 -15.50 4.68
C VAL A 144 -24.19 -15.00 3.25
N THR A 145 -25.25 -14.23 3.00
CA THR A 145 -25.42 -13.49 1.74
C THR A 145 -24.73 -12.13 1.87
N GLU A 146 -23.78 -11.84 0.98
CA GLU A 146 -23.08 -10.55 0.94
C GLU A 146 -24.07 -9.38 0.70
N PRO A 147 -23.76 -8.16 1.19
CA PRO A 147 -24.67 -7.01 1.12
C PRO A 147 -25.12 -6.71 -0.30
N SER A 148 -26.39 -6.94 -0.58
CA SER A 148 -26.98 -6.80 -1.92
C SER A 148 -28.32 -6.07 -1.86
N LEU A 149 -28.67 -5.35 -2.93
CA LEU A 149 -30.00 -4.75 -3.07
C LEU A 149 -31.04 -5.85 -3.33
N ASP A 150 -32.25 -5.66 -2.82
CA ASP A 150 -33.34 -6.63 -2.96
C ASP A 150 -33.63 -6.92 -4.44
N GLY A 151 -33.81 -8.19 -4.78
CA GLY A 151 -33.98 -8.66 -6.16
C GLY A 151 -32.71 -8.72 -7.05
N GLN A 152 -31.52 -8.40 -6.55
CA GLN A 152 -30.26 -8.62 -7.30
C GLN A 152 -29.63 -10.00 -7.03
N VAL A 153 -28.58 -10.35 -7.80
CA VAL A 153 -27.86 -11.62 -7.65
C VAL A 153 -27.15 -11.66 -6.30
N ALA A 154 -27.57 -12.59 -5.45
CA ALA A 154 -26.99 -12.84 -4.14
C ALA A 154 -25.66 -13.61 -4.26
N SER A 155 -24.55 -12.97 -3.87
CA SER A 155 -23.30 -13.67 -3.58
C SER A 155 -23.43 -14.35 -2.21
N ILE A 156 -23.38 -15.69 -2.15
CA ILE A 156 -23.60 -16.46 -0.91
C ILE A 156 -22.33 -17.22 -0.55
N THR A 157 -21.72 -16.86 0.58
CA THR A 157 -20.65 -17.64 1.19
C THR A 157 -21.27 -18.69 2.10
N ASN A 158 -20.93 -19.97 1.91
CA ASN A 158 -21.46 -21.08 2.69
C ASN A 158 -20.44 -21.60 3.70
N TYR A 159 -20.93 -22.09 4.84
CA TYR A 159 -20.14 -22.54 5.97
C TYR A 159 -20.58 -23.93 6.42
N SER A 160 -19.64 -24.78 6.82
CA SER A 160 -19.94 -26.06 7.46
C SER A 160 -18.97 -26.33 8.60
N LEU A 161 -19.48 -26.77 9.75
CA LEU A 161 -18.69 -27.16 10.92
C LEU A 161 -18.81 -28.68 11.16
N ASP A 162 -17.74 -29.41 10.87
CA ASP A 162 -17.54 -30.80 11.27
C ASP A 162 -16.91 -30.86 12.66
N ARG A 163 -17.73 -31.13 13.68
CA ARG A 163 -17.31 -31.27 15.08
C ARG A 163 -16.63 -32.62 15.39
N THR A 164 -16.70 -33.60 14.50
CA THR A 164 -16.06 -34.89 14.72
C THR A 164 -14.59 -34.82 14.35
N ASN A 165 -14.27 -34.09 13.28
CA ASN A 165 -12.90 -33.90 12.79
C ASN A 165 -12.31 -32.53 13.16
N ASN A 166 -13.04 -31.68 13.90
CA ASN A 166 -12.69 -30.29 14.20
C ASN A 166 -12.33 -29.47 12.93
N ILE A 167 -13.16 -29.56 11.88
CA ILE A 167 -12.95 -28.84 10.62
C ILE A 167 -14.08 -27.85 10.35
N VAL A 168 -13.72 -26.61 10.02
CA VAL A 168 -14.60 -25.65 9.36
C VAL A 168 -14.28 -25.62 7.87
N SER A 169 -15.29 -25.62 7.01
CA SER A 169 -15.14 -25.32 5.58
C SER A 169 -15.87 -24.02 5.27
N VAL A 170 -15.23 -23.16 4.48
CA VAL A 170 -15.80 -21.94 3.91
C VAL A 170 -15.83 -22.13 2.40
N THR A 171 -17.01 -22.02 1.81
CA THR A 171 -17.23 -22.16 0.36
C THR A 171 -17.62 -20.81 -0.20
N SER A 172 -16.83 -20.30 -1.15
CA SER A 172 -17.10 -19.02 -1.81
C SER A 172 -18.38 -19.07 -2.66
N PRO A 173 -18.93 -17.91 -3.06
CA PRO A 173 -20.05 -17.85 -4.00
C PRO A 173 -19.84 -18.63 -5.31
N GLU A 174 -18.61 -18.71 -5.83
CA GLU A 174 -18.23 -19.52 -6.99
C GLU A 174 -17.92 -20.99 -6.66
N GLY A 175 -18.16 -21.44 -5.43
CA GLY A 175 -17.97 -22.84 -5.01
C GLY A 175 -16.54 -23.20 -4.58
N THR A 176 -15.61 -22.23 -4.50
CA THR A 176 -14.22 -22.49 -4.08
C THR A 176 -14.17 -22.80 -2.58
N VAL A 177 -13.59 -23.92 -2.17
CA VAL A 177 -13.62 -24.38 -0.75
C VAL A 177 -12.27 -24.22 -0.07
N THR A 178 -12.20 -23.39 0.98
CA THR A 178 -11.09 -23.33 1.94
C THR A 178 -11.48 -24.09 3.21
N ARG A 179 -10.56 -24.91 3.76
CA ARG A 179 -10.83 -25.66 5.01
C ARG A 179 -9.87 -25.24 6.12
N TYR A 180 -10.36 -25.28 7.36
CA TYR A 180 -9.63 -24.92 8.57
C TYR A 180 -9.73 -26.06 9.58
N GLY A 181 -8.60 -26.64 9.98
CA GLY A 181 -8.49 -27.55 11.12
C GLY A 181 -8.33 -26.76 12.42
N LEU A 182 -9.06 -27.17 13.46
CA LEU A 182 -9.15 -26.47 14.73
C LEU A 182 -8.63 -27.31 15.90
N ASN A 183 -8.18 -26.66 16.97
CA ASN A 183 -8.02 -27.27 18.29
C ASN A 183 -9.35 -27.30 19.07
N ASP A 184 -9.35 -27.91 20.27
CA ASP A 184 -10.53 -28.04 21.14
C ASP A 184 -11.10 -26.68 21.62
N ASN A 185 -10.31 -25.61 21.52
CA ASN A 185 -10.71 -24.22 21.82
C ASN A 185 -11.15 -23.46 20.55
N PHE A 186 -11.41 -24.16 19.44
CA PHE A 186 -11.81 -23.62 18.14
C PHE A 186 -10.81 -22.62 17.50
N SER A 187 -9.53 -22.65 17.92
CA SER A 187 -8.47 -21.87 17.27
C SER A 187 -7.93 -22.63 16.07
N VAL A 188 -7.62 -21.91 14.98
CA VAL A 188 -7.06 -22.50 13.75
C VAL A 188 -5.65 -23.03 13.99
N THR A 189 -5.46 -24.33 13.77
CA THR A 189 -4.16 -25.02 13.79
C THR A 189 -3.77 -25.56 12.42
N LYS A 190 -4.69 -25.60 11.45
CA LYS A 190 -4.38 -25.97 10.07
C LYS A 190 -5.26 -25.21 9.06
N LEU A 191 -4.69 -24.84 7.92
CA LEU A 191 -5.34 -24.34 6.71
C LEU A 191 -5.15 -25.38 5.60
N PHE A 192 -6.17 -25.56 4.77
CA PHE A 192 -6.10 -26.21 3.48
C PHE A 192 -6.57 -25.18 2.44
N ASP A 193 -5.63 -24.72 1.63
CA ASP A 193 -5.88 -23.73 0.58
C ASP A 193 -6.60 -24.38 -0.61
N PRO A 194 -7.46 -23.65 -1.35
CA PRO A 194 -8.04 -24.13 -2.59
C PRO A 194 -7.03 -24.58 -3.66
N SER A 195 -5.77 -24.11 -3.63
CA SER A 195 -4.70 -24.63 -4.48
C SER A 195 -4.39 -26.11 -4.23
N GLY A 196 -4.65 -26.60 -3.01
CA GLY A 196 -4.19 -27.89 -2.48
C GLY A 196 -3.06 -27.77 -1.45
N ASP A 197 -2.45 -26.59 -1.30
CA ASP A 197 -1.42 -26.34 -0.29
C ASP A 197 -2.01 -26.45 1.13
N THR A 198 -1.17 -26.83 2.11
CA THR A 198 -1.60 -26.86 3.52
C THR A 198 -0.64 -26.12 4.43
N ILE A 199 -1.17 -25.30 5.34
CA ILE A 199 -0.40 -24.57 6.35
C ILE A 199 -0.79 -25.10 7.73
N THR A 200 0.17 -25.50 8.55
CA THR A 200 -0.05 -25.99 9.91
C THR A 200 0.62 -25.05 10.92
N TYR A 201 -0.04 -24.79 12.05
CA TYR A 201 0.43 -23.90 13.11
C TYR A 201 0.52 -24.64 14.44
N THR A 202 1.67 -24.49 15.12
CA THR A 202 1.82 -24.85 16.53
C THR A 202 1.58 -23.59 17.37
N LEU A 203 0.71 -23.66 18.38
CA LEU A 203 0.32 -22.52 19.22
C LEU A 203 0.80 -22.70 20.67
N ASP A 204 1.12 -21.59 21.35
CA ASP A 204 1.30 -21.56 22.80
C ASP A 204 -0.04 -21.43 23.56
N GLY A 205 0.02 -21.42 24.91
CA GLY A 205 -1.17 -21.25 25.76
C GLY A 205 -1.85 -19.87 25.68
N ASN A 206 -1.23 -18.89 25.02
CA ASN A 206 -1.78 -17.57 24.73
C ASN A 206 -2.23 -17.43 23.26
N TYR A 207 -2.17 -18.52 22.48
CA TYR A 207 -2.46 -18.58 21.03
C TYR A 207 -1.46 -17.82 20.14
N ASN A 208 -0.23 -17.57 20.61
CA ASN A 208 0.86 -17.14 19.74
C ASN A 208 1.34 -18.31 18.88
N VAL A 209 1.63 -18.08 17.59
CA VAL A 209 2.19 -19.11 16.70
C VAL A 209 3.65 -19.34 17.02
N LEU A 210 3.99 -20.50 17.58
CA LEU A 210 5.37 -20.94 17.85
C LEU A 210 6.06 -21.49 16.60
N SER A 211 5.30 -22.07 15.66
CA SER A 211 5.82 -22.61 14.41
C SER A 211 4.75 -22.60 13.33
N GLN A 212 5.13 -22.20 12.12
CA GLN A 212 4.35 -22.32 10.89
C GLN A 212 5.04 -23.35 9.98
N LYS A 213 4.27 -24.30 9.45
CA LYS A 213 4.74 -25.22 8.39
C LYS A 213 3.82 -25.16 7.18
N VAL A 214 4.36 -24.87 5.99
CA VAL A 214 3.67 -25.03 4.71
C VAL A 214 4.07 -26.35 4.06
N VAL A 215 3.13 -27.01 3.40
CA VAL A 215 3.37 -28.13 2.48
C VAL A 215 2.67 -27.76 1.18
N TYR A 216 3.45 -27.61 0.11
CA TYR A 216 2.97 -27.22 -1.21
C TYR A 216 2.46 -28.44 -2.01
N THR A 217 1.68 -28.23 -3.06
CA THR A 217 1.15 -29.32 -3.90
C THR A 217 2.22 -30.16 -4.60
N ASP A 218 3.38 -29.58 -4.89
CA ASP A 218 4.56 -30.27 -5.42
C ASP A 218 5.32 -31.11 -4.37
N GLY A 219 4.90 -31.04 -3.10
CA GLY A 219 5.51 -31.72 -1.96
C GLY A 219 6.64 -30.94 -1.27
N ALA A 220 7.01 -29.75 -1.77
CA ALA A 220 7.97 -28.88 -1.11
C ALA A 220 7.42 -28.40 0.25
N THR A 221 8.31 -28.06 1.19
CA THR A 221 7.89 -27.65 2.55
C THR A 221 8.66 -26.47 3.07
N TYR A 222 7.94 -25.49 3.62
CA TYR A 222 8.50 -24.35 4.34
C TYR A 222 8.26 -24.49 5.84
N THR A 223 9.21 -24.07 6.67
CA THR A 223 9.02 -23.96 8.13
C THR A 223 9.57 -22.64 8.64
N LYS A 224 8.83 -21.98 9.54
CA LYS A 224 9.28 -20.79 10.25
C LYS A 224 8.87 -20.87 11.71
N ASP A 225 9.84 -20.72 12.61
CA ASP A 225 9.66 -20.80 14.04
C ASP A 225 9.74 -19.42 14.70
N TYR A 226 9.07 -19.27 15.84
CA TYR A 226 8.89 -17.99 16.54
C TYR A 226 9.02 -18.20 18.05
N ILE A 227 9.68 -17.26 18.73
CA ILE A 227 9.79 -17.23 20.19
C ILE A 227 9.15 -15.96 20.72
N TYR A 228 8.43 -16.03 21.85
CA TYR A 228 7.77 -14.89 22.50
C TYR A 228 8.13 -14.78 23.98
N ASP A 229 8.05 -13.56 24.51
CA ASP A 229 8.04 -13.32 25.95
C ASP A 229 6.65 -13.60 26.56
N THR A 230 6.56 -13.54 27.90
CA THR A 230 5.29 -13.76 28.64
C THR A 230 4.23 -12.67 28.42
N LYS A 231 4.55 -11.60 27.70
CA LYS A 231 3.62 -10.53 27.28
C LYS A 231 3.19 -10.69 25.81
N GLY A 232 3.62 -11.75 25.13
CA GLY A 232 3.37 -11.96 23.70
C GLY A 232 4.11 -10.97 22.80
N ASN A 233 5.31 -10.53 23.20
CA ASN A 233 6.23 -9.81 22.35
C ASN A 233 7.19 -10.82 21.72
N MET A 234 7.36 -10.76 20.39
CA MET A 234 8.12 -11.76 19.63
C MET A 234 9.63 -11.51 19.77
N LEU A 235 10.36 -12.41 20.43
CA LEU A 235 11.79 -12.29 20.73
C LEU A 235 12.70 -12.74 19.58
N SER A 236 12.27 -13.70 18.77
CA SER A 236 13.01 -14.12 17.57
C SER A 236 12.11 -14.80 16.56
N THR A 237 12.58 -14.84 15.31
CA THR A 237 12.07 -15.73 14.27
C THR A 237 13.21 -16.48 13.62
N THR A 238 13.08 -17.80 13.46
CA THR A 238 14.06 -18.63 12.76
C THR A 238 13.42 -19.19 11.50
N ASP A 239 14.11 -19.04 10.37
CA ASP A 239 13.60 -19.39 9.05
C ASP A 239 13.93 -20.84 8.63
N SER A 240 13.52 -21.23 7.42
CA SER A 240 13.68 -22.61 6.94
C SER A 240 15.15 -23.02 6.73
N LYS A 241 16.05 -22.04 6.64
CA LYS A 241 17.50 -22.20 6.48
C LYS A 241 18.24 -22.07 7.82
N GLY A 242 17.52 -21.86 8.93
CA GLY A 242 18.08 -21.66 10.27
C GLY A 242 18.58 -20.23 10.53
N VAL A 243 18.38 -19.29 9.60
CA VAL A 243 18.74 -17.89 9.82
C VAL A 243 17.74 -17.27 10.79
N THR A 244 18.24 -16.48 11.74
CA THR A 244 17.45 -15.97 12.86
C THR A 244 17.47 -14.45 12.93
N GLU A 245 16.30 -13.80 12.85
CA GLU A 245 16.10 -12.41 13.28
C GLU A 245 15.78 -12.39 14.78
N SER A 246 16.27 -11.40 15.54
CA SER A 246 15.97 -11.27 16.97
C SER A 246 15.58 -9.84 17.38
N TYR A 247 14.77 -9.75 18.44
CA TYR A 247 14.07 -8.55 18.84
C TYR A 247 14.11 -8.42 20.38
N THR A 248 14.34 -7.21 20.88
CA THR A 248 14.26 -6.93 22.33
C THR A 248 13.27 -5.82 22.66
N TYR A 249 12.77 -5.79 23.89
CA TYR A 249 11.72 -4.86 24.33
C TYR A 249 11.98 -4.36 25.76
N ASN A 250 11.49 -3.16 26.07
CA ASN A 250 11.49 -2.63 27.43
C ASN A 250 10.31 -3.17 28.27
N ALA A 251 10.20 -2.72 29.52
CA ALA A 251 9.11 -3.11 30.41
C ALA A 251 7.69 -2.80 29.87
N TYR A 252 7.55 -1.79 29.00
CA TYR A 252 6.31 -1.38 28.34
C TYR A 252 6.16 -1.93 26.91
N SER A 253 6.87 -3.01 26.57
CA SER A 253 6.81 -3.64 25.25
C SER A 253 7.21 -2.69 24.09
N ASN A 254 7.89 -1.58 24.39
CA ASN A 254 8.48 -0.74 23.36
C ASN A 254 9.72 -1.42 22.82
N PHE A 255 9.85 -1.45 21.50
CA PHE A 255 10.84 -2.22 20.76
C PHE A 255 12.23 -1.55 20.81
N LEU A 256 13.19 -2.22 21.46
CA LEU A 256 14.54 -1.72 21.76
C LEU A 256 15.57 -2.08 20.69
N THR A 257 15.65 -3.33 20.23
CA THR A 257 16.62 -3.72 19.18
C THR A 257 16.02 -4.68 18.18
N LEU A 258 16.44 -4.59 16.91
CA LEU A 258 16.29 -5.63 15.88
C LEU A 258 17.69 -5.99 15.39
N THR A 259 18.05 -7.26 15.51
CA THR A 259 19.15 -7.88 14.76
C THR A 259 18.55 -8.61 13.57
N ASP A 260 18.89 -8.16 12.36
CA ASP A 260 18.35 -8.73 11.11
C ASP A 260 19.04 -10.03 10.68
N ALA A 261 18.59 -10.60 9.55
CA ALA A 261 19.10 -11.85 8.99
C ALA A 261 20.59 -11.82 8.56
N ASN A 262 21.25 -10.65 8.56
CA ASN A 262 22.69 -10.50 8.33
C ASN A 262 23.48 -10.28 9.63
N GLY A 263 22.82 -10.31 10.79
CA GLY A 263 23.43 -9.98 12.09
C GLY A 263 23.47 -8.48 12.40
N GLN A 264 22.86 -7.63 11.56
CA GLN A 264 22.97 -6.18 11.67
C GLN A 264 21.94 -5.63 12.66
N THR A 265 22.41 -4.90 13.68
CA THR A 265 21.58 -4.51 14.83
C THR A 265 21.21 -3.02 14.83
N ASN A 266 19.92 -2.73 14.73
CA ASN A 266 19.35 -1.40 14.95
C ASN A 266 18.95 -1.26 16.43
N THR A 267 19.13 -0.08 17.03
CA THR A 267 18.83 0.18 18.46
C THR A 267 17.98 1.42 18.64
N ASN A 268 16.97 1.35 19.50
CA ASN A 268 16.10 2.46 19.89
C ASN A 268 16.20 2.74 21.38
N THR A 269 16.08 4.01 21.77
CA THR A 269 15.86 4.41 23.17
C THR A 269 14.54 5.14 23.31
N TYR A 270 13.97 5.16 24.52
CA TYR A 270 12.69 5.80 24.81
C TYR A 270 12.81 6.70 26.04
N TYR A 271 11.98 7.74 26.10
CA TYR A 271 11.73 8.47 27.33
C TYR A 271 10.90 7.63 28.31
N ASP A 272 10.90 7.97 29.60
CA ASP A 272 10.04 7.34 30.61
C ASP A 272 8.54 7.45 30.26
N LYS A 273 8.17 8.51 29.53
CA LYS A 273 6.84 8.72 28.94
C LYS A 273 6.52 7.80 27.74
N GLY A 274 7.40 6.86 27.39
CA GLY A 274 7.20 5.88 26.32
C GLY A 274 7.43 6.39 24.89
N ASN A 275 7.66 7.68 24.67
CA ASN A 275 7.95 8.25 23.35
C ASN A 275 9.37 7.84 22.87
N LEU A 276 9.54 7.57 21.57
CA LEU A 276 10.83 7.17 20.97
C LEU A 276 11.82 8.33 21.08
N LYS A 277 12.92 8.17 21.81
CA LYS A 277 13.93 9.21 22.04
C LYS A 277 15.02 9.22 20.98
N THR A 278 15.59 8.06 20.68
CA THR A 278 16.58 7.90 19.59
C THR A 278 16.31 6.64 18.78
N SER A 279 16.72 6.67 17.51
CA SER A 279 16.90 5.49 16.66
C SER A 279 18.31 5.50 16.09
N THR A 280 19.04 4.40 16.24
CA THR A 280 20.45 4.25 15.89
C THR A 280 20.63 3.06 14.94
N THR A 281 21.26 3.30 13.80
CA THR A 281 21.57 2.30 12.77
C THR A 281 22.70 1.34 13.20
N PRO A 282 22.91 0.22 12.51
CA PRO A 282 24.07 -0.65 12.72
C PRO A 282 25.43 0.02 12.51
N LYS A 283 25.51 1.12 11.75
CA LYS A 283 26.72 1.95 11.58
C LYS A 283 26.88 3.04 12.67
N GLY A 284 25.93 3.15 13.60
CA GLY A 284 25.96 4.12 14.71
C GLY A 284 25.37 5.50 14.35
N GLU A 285 24.81 5.68 13.16
CA GLU A 285 24.12 6.92 12.79
C GLU A 285 22.84 7.04 13.61
N THR A 286 22.65 8.16 14.31
CA THR A 286 21.57 8.31 15.30
C THR A 286 20.65 9.48 14.94
N THR A 287 19.36 9.21 14.86
CA THR A 287 18.29 10.22 14.80
C THR A 287 17.70 10.42 16.19
N THR A 288 17.51 11.67 16.61
CA THR A 288 16.91 12.05 17.91
C THR A 288 15.55 12.70 17.70
N TYR A 289 14.60 12.42 18.59
CA TYR A 289 13.24 12.98 18.53
C TYR A 289 12.88 13.64 19.86
N THR A 290 12.25 14.81 19.82
CA THR A 290 11.69 15.48 21.01
C THR A 290 10.18 15.64 20.90
N TYR A 291 9.50 15.79 22.05
CA TYR A 291 8.04 15.83 22.14
C TYR A 291 7.57 16.84 23.19
N ASN A 292 6.36 17.37 23.01
CA ASN A 292 5.67 18.14 24.03
C ASN A 292 5.06 17.23 25.13
N ASP A 293 4.41 17.82 26.13
CA ASP A 293 3.79 17.07 27.22
C ASP A 293 2.63 16.17 26.81
N TYR A 294 1.96 16.45 25.68
CA TYR A 294 0.89 15.62 25.12
C TYR A 294 1.43 14.42 24.29
N GLY A 295 2.74 14.37 24.03
CA GLY A 295 3.36 13.34 23.18
C GLY A 295 3.31 13.67 21.68
N ASP A 296 2.95 14.89 21.28
CA ASP A 296 3.19 15.35 19.91
C ASP A 296 4.69 15.62 19.72
N MET A 297 5.23 15.18 18.58
CA MET A 297 6.61 15.45 18.19
C MET A 297 6.83 16.97 18.02
N THR A 298 7.95 17.47 18.53
CA THR A 298 8.36 18.88 18.44
C THR A 298 9.64 19.09 17.65
N GLN A 299 10.49 18.08 17.53
CA GLN A 299 11.74 18.15 16.78
C GLN A 299 12.17 16.78 16.27
N VAL A 300 12.85 16.77 15.12
CA VAL A 300 13.70 15.67 14.65
C VAL A 300 15.10 16.22 14.40
N GLU A 301 16.13 15.55 14.91
CA GLU A 301 17.54 15.83 14.65
C GLU A 301 18.16 14.61 13.96
N TYR A 302 18.72 14.80 12.77
CA TYR A 302 19.27 13.74 11.92
C TYR A 302 20.78 13.54 12.13
N PRO A 303 21.35 12.39 11.72
CA PRO A 303 22.78 12.09 11.87
C PRO A 303 23.80 13.07 11.26
N ASP A 304 23.39 13.91 10.30
CA ASP A 304 24.19 15.00 9.72
C ASP A 304 24.07 16.33 10.47
N GLY A 305 23.22 16.40 11.51
CA GLY A 305 22.89 17.64 12.23
C GLY A 305 21.77 18.46 11.58
N LYS A 306 21.03 17.91 10.60
CA LYS A 306 19.79 18.54 10.13
C LYS A 306 18.77 18.58 11.28
N ILE A 307 18.06 19.70 11.42
CA ILE A 307 16.99 19.87 12.42
C ILE A 307 15.69 20.29 11.75
N GLU A 308 14.62 19.58 12.09
CA GLU A 308 13.24 19.93 11.75
C GLU A 308 12.45 20.18 13.02
N THR A 309 11.53 21.15 12.99
CA THR A 309 10.67 21.46 14.14
C THR A 309 9.19 21.41 13.80
N PHE A 310 8.39 21.10 14.81
CA PHE A 310 6.96 20.90 14.72
C PHE A 310 6.28 21.63 15.89
N ASN A 311 5.28 22.45 15.58
CA ASN A 311 4.41 23.06 16.59
C ASN A 311 2.97 22.59 16.34
N THR A 312 2.31 22.09 17.39
CA THR A 312 0.92 21.62 17.31
C THR A 312 0.04 22.41 18.26
N ASN A 313 -1.05 22.96 17.74
CA ASN A 313 -2.08 23.66 18.50
C ASN A 313 -3.46 22.98 18.35
N TYR A 314 -4.27 23.05 19.41
CA TYR A 314 -5.59 22.43 19.53
C TYR A 314 -6.65 23.49 19.83
N GLU A 315 -7.14 24.19 18.81
CA GLU A 315 -8.13 25.26 18.93
C GLU A 315 -9.37 24.96 18.07
N ASN A 316 -10.55 25.41 18.49
CA ASN A 316 -11.79 25.34 17.70
C ASN A 316 -12.16 23.93 17.17
N ASN A 317 -11.84 22.87 17.93
CA ASN A 317 -11.96 21.45 17.54
C ASN A 317 -11.11 21.03 16.32
N GLN A 318 -10.04 21.78 16.05
CA GLN A 318 -9.07 21.52 14.99
C GLN A 318 -7.68 21.30 15.59
N LYS A 319 -6.88 20.45 14.94
CA LYS A 319 -5.45 20.29 15.19
C LYS A 319 -4.70 20.96 14.05
N THR A 320 -3.98 22.04 14.37
CA THR A 320 -3.09 22.74 13.43
C THR A 320 -1.65 22.38 13.76
N THR A 321 -0.94 21.82 12.80
CA THR A 321 0.49 21.51 12.92
C THR A 321 1.30 22.33 11.92
N THR A 322 2.22 23.13 12.44
CA THR A 322 3.20 23.90 11.68
C THR A 322 4.53 23.13 11.66
N TYR A 323 4.99 22.77 10.47
CA TYR A 323 6.32 22.19 10.23
C TYR A 323 7.30 23.29 9.82
N ARG A 324 8.56 23.19 10.25
CA ARG A 324 9.66 24.07 9.81
C ARG A 324 10.98 23.34 9.63
N ASP A 325 11.67 23.72 8.56
CA ASP A 325 13.10 23.50 8.36
C ASP A 325 13.77 24.87 8.26
N ASP A 326 14.44 25.30 9.33
CA ASP A 326 15.07 26.63 9.38
C ASP A 326 16.35 26.71 8.52
N GLN A 327 16.97 25.56 8.16
CA GLN A 327 18.16 25.50 7.33
C GLN A 327 17.80 25.72 5.85
N LEU A 328 16.71 25.10 5.40
CA LEU A 328 16.13 25.29 4.05
C LEU A 328 15.11 26.44 3.98
N LYS A 329 14.77 27.07 5.11
CA LYS A 329 13.78 28.15 5.26
C LYS A 329 12.36 27.76 4.81
N VAL A 330 12.01 26.48 4.95
CA VAL A 330 10.69 25.94 4.60
C VAL A 330 9.77 26.03 5.81
N THR A 331 8.50 26.42 5.60
CA THR A 331 7.45 26.34 6.62
C THR A 331 6.16 25.90 5.96
N THR A 332 5.51 24.86 6.47
CA THR A 332 4.19 24.41 5.99
C THR A 332 3.22 24.30 7.15
N ILE A 333 1.92 24.46 6.88
CA ILE A 333 0.87 24.39 7.90
C ILE A 333 -0.22 23.42 7.45
N THR A 334 -0.49 22.40 8.26
CA THR A 334 -1.61 21.47 8.04
C THR A 334 -2.62 21.65 9.16
N THR A 335 -3.87 21.96 8.80
CA THR A 335 -5.00 22.01 9.74
C THR A 335 -5.92 20.84 9.49
N THR A 336 -6.25 20.11 10.54
CA THR A 336 -7.11 18.92 10.52
C THR A 336 -8.26 19.05 11.52
N ASP A 337 -9.37 18.34 11.29
CA ASP A 337 -10.35 18.10 12.36
C ASP A 337 -9.88 16.98 13.31
N PHE A 338 -10.58 16.77 14.43
CA PHE A 338 -10.26 15.67 15.36
C PHE A 338 -10.59 14.25 14.85
N HIS A 339 -11.14 14.09 13.63
CA HIS A 339 -11.21 12.81 12.94
C HIS A 339 -9.98 12.54 12.06
N GLY A 340 -9.10 13.53 11.87
CA GLY A 340 -7.93 13.45 11.00
C GLY A 340 -8.18 13.90 9.55
N ASN A 341 -9.35 14.48 9.25
CA ASN A 341 -9.64 15.05 7.94
C ASN A 341 -8.81 16.32 7.76
N ILE A 342 -7.96 16.41 6.73
CA ILE A 342 -7.22 17.64 6.41
C ILE A 342 -8.21 18.68 5.92
N LEU A 343 -8.35 19.82 6.60
CA LEU A 343 -9.25 20.93 6.25
C LEU A 343 -8.56 21.97 5.36
N SER A 344 -7.27 22.22 5.62
CA SER A 344 -6.41 23.06 4.79
C SER A 344 -4.95 22.65 4.89
N TYR A 345 -4.23 22.85 3.79
CA TYR A 345 -2.78 22.72 3.69
C TYR A 345 -2.20 24.01 3.12
N GLN A 346 -1.23 24.58 3.82
CA GLN A 346 -0.41 25.70 3.34
C GLN A 346 1.00 25.20 3.02
N ASP A 347 1.46 25.49 1.81
CA ASP A 347 2.80 25.11 1.33
C ASP A 347 3.90 26.11 1.77
N GLY A 348 5.14 25.89 1.32
CA GLY A 348 6.31 26.71 1.67
C GLY A 348 6.34 28.08 1.00
N LYS A 349 5.61 28.28 -0.11
CA LYS A 349 5.36 29.61 -0.71
C LYS A 349 4.26 30.37 0.03
N GLY A 350 3.47 29.66 0.84
CA GLY A 350 2.34 30.20 1.59
C GLY A 350 1.00 30.01 0.89
N GLU A 351 0.95 29.27 -0.22
CA GLU A 351 -0.26 28.99 -0.98
C GLU A 351 -1.14 27.96 -0.26
N ILE A 352 -2.47 28.13 -0.35
CA ILE A 352 -3.43 27.38 0.49
C ILE A 352 -4.38 26.53 -0.37
N THR A 353 -4.31 25.21 -0.19
CA THR A 353 -5.35 24.27 -0.63
C THR A 353 -6.33 23.98 0.50
N LYS A 354 -7.64 23.92 0.19
CA LYS A 354 -8.73 23.69 1.15
C LYS A 354 -9.57 22.48 0.75
N TYR A 355 -10.11 21.80 1.75
CA TYR A 355 -10.83 20.54 1.60
C TYR A 355 -12.14 20.62 2.38
N ARG A 356 -13.23 20.11 1.81
CA ARG A 356 -14.53 20.00 2.51
C ARG A 356 -15.00 18.56 2.53
N TYR A 357 -15.52 18.15 3.68
CA TYR A 357 -16.07 16.81 3.91
C TYR A 357 -17.53 16.91 4.30
N ASN A 358 -18.33 15.92 3.90
CA ASN A 358 -19.73 15.84 4.29
C ASN A 358 -19.92 15.15 5.65
N LEU A 359 -21.20 14.91 5.99
CA LEU A 359 -21.60 14.32 7.27
C LEU A 359 -21.10 12.87 7.48
N LYS A 360 -20.66 12.17 6.43
CA LYS A 360 -20.07 10.82 6.45
C LYS A 360 -18.53 10.81 6.48
N ASN A 361 -17.87 11.97 6.56
CA ASN A 361 -16.43 12.15 6.35
C ASN A 361 -15.96 11.83 4.91
N GLU A 362 -16.84 11.92 3.91
CA GLU A 362 -16.47 11.81 2.50
C GLU A 362 -16.00 13.18 1.98
N LEU A 363 -14.86 13.25 1.29
CA LEU A 363 -14.35 14.48 0.67
C LEU A 363 -15.27 14.89 -0.49
N VAL A 364 -15.98 16.00 -0.37
CA VAL A 364 -16.94 16.50 -1.38
C VAL A 364 -16.41 17.64 -2.23
N GLU A 365 -15.35 18.34 -1.78
CA GLU A 365 -14.77 19.47 -2.50
C GLU A 365 -13.29 19.63 -2.18
N VAL A 366 -12.49 19.93 -3.20
CA VAL A 366 -11.15 20.52 -3.06
C VAL A 366 -11.13 21.85 -3.80
N GLN A 367 -10.70 22.89 -3.09
CA GLN A 367 -10.28 24.16 -3.68
C GLN A 367 -8.76 24.20 -3.64
N ASP A 368 -8.12 24.20 -4.81
CA ASP A 368 -6.66 24.24 -4.92
C ASP A 368 -6.08 25.66 -4.69
N ALA A 369 -4.75 25.77 -4.69
CA ALA A 369 -4.04 27.03 -4.54
C ALA A 369 -4.34 28.07 -5.64
N ALA A 370 -4.72 27.64 -6.85
CA ALA A 370 -5.21 28.52 -7.91
C ALA A 370 -6.68 28.94 -7.71
N ASN A 371 -7.27 28.60 -6.55
CA ASN A 371 -8.67 28.79 -6.18
C ASN A 371 -9.66 28.05 -7.10
N LYS A 372 -9.22 26.98 -7.77
CA LYS A 372 -10.06 26.16 -8.65
C LYS A 372 -10.74 25.07 -7.87
N THR A 373 -12.00 24.78 -8.21
CA THR A 373 -12.85 23.91 -7.40
C THR A 373 -13.15 22.61 -8.14
N THR A 374 -12.76 21.48 -7.54
CA THR A 374 -13.18 20.14 -7.98
C THR A 374 -14.11 19.53 -6.94
N THR A 375 -15.24 19.00 -7.40
CA THR A 375 -16.31 18.45 -6.54
C THR A 375 -16.50 16.96 -6.76
N TYR A 376 -16.92 16.28 -5.69
CA TYR A 376 -17.08 14.84 -5.63
C TYR A 376 -18.48 14.49 -5.13
N THR A 377 -19.16 13.56 -5.80
CA THR A 377 -20.46 13.04 -5.37
C THR A 377 -20.36 11.57 -5.02
N TYR A 378 -21.15 11.11 -4.04
CA TYR A 378 -21.14 9.73 -3.57
C TYR A 378 -22.54 9.12 -3.66
N ASP A 379 -22.62 7.80 -3.78
CA ASP A 379 -23.89 7.09 -3.55
C ASP A 379 -24.16 6.91 -2.04
N ALA A 380 -25.25 6.22 -1.71
CA ALA A 380 -25.57 5.93 -0.32
C ALA A 380 -24.47 5.09 0.39
N ASN A 381 -23.73 4.26 -0.36
CA ASN A 381 -22.69 3.35 0.12
C ASN A 381 -21.28 3.97 0.20
N SER A 382 -21.15 5.28 0.04
CA SER A 382 -19.86 5.99 0.00
C SER A 382 -19.00 5.65 -1.22
N ASN A 383 -19.60 5.11 -2.30
CA ASN A 383 -18.91 4.94 -3.58
C ASN A 383 -18.90 6.27 -4.35
N LEU A 384 -17.75 6.67 -4.90
CA LEU A 384 -17.59 7.91 -5.69
C LEU A 384 -18.38 7.84 -7.01
N THR A 385 -19.54 8.48 -7.09
CA THR A 385 -20.39 8.48 -8.29
C THR A 385 -20.00 9.48 -9.35
N SER A 386 -19.34 10.59 -9.00
CA SER A 386 -18.72 11.46 -10.00
C SER A 386 -17.64 12.38 -9.45
N VAL A 387 -16.74 12.77 -10.36
CA VAL A 387 -15.79 13.89 -10.21
C VAL A 387 -16.22 14.96 -11.21
N THR A 388 -16.36 16.22 -10.76
CA THR A 388 -16.61 17.38 -11.64
C THR A 388 -15.55 18.43 -11.37
N ASN A 389 -14.77 18.80 -12.40
CA ASN A 389 -13.68 19.77 -12.28
C ASN A 389 -14.17 21.23 -12.48
N ASP A 390 -13.25 22.19 -12.31
CA ASP A 390 -13.51 23.64 -12.40
C ASP A 390 -14.11 24.07 -13.76
N ALA A 391 -13.78 23.34 -14.84
CA ALA A 391 -14.31 23.56 -16.18
C ALA A 391 -15.70 22.90 -16.40
N GLY A 392 -16.32 22.36 -15.34
CA GLY A 392 -17.61 21.67 -15.38
C GLY A 392 -17.59 20.30 -16.06
N LYS A 393 -16.40 19.78 -16.42
CA LYS A 393 -16.27 18.47 -17.09
C LYS A 393 -16.40 17.37 -16.06
N LYS A 394 -17.18 16.35 -16.38
CA LYS A 394 -17.65 15.34 -15.44
C LYS A 394 -17.26 13.93 -15.86
N THR A 395 -16.58 13.21 -14.98
CA THR A 395 -16.45 11.74 -15.08
C THR A 395 -17.41 11.12 -14.08
N SER A 396 -18.21 10.14 -14.51
CA SER A 396 -19.23 9.48 -13.70
C SER A 396 -19.02 7.98 -13.60
N PHE A 397 -19.40 7.40 -12.47
CA PHE A 397 -19.26 5.98 -12.16
C PHE A 397 -20.59 5.39 -11.68
N LYS A 398 -20.84 4.12 -12.02
CA LYS A 398 -21.90 3.30 -11.43
C LYS A 398 -21.28 2.05 -10.80
N TYR A 399 -21.93 1.56 -9.75
CA TYR A 399 -21.47 0.44 -8.95
C TYR A 399 -22.56 -0.64 -8.91
N ASN A 400 -22.14 -1.90 -8.91
CA ASN A 400 -23.03 -3.04 -8.69
C ASN A 400 -23.37 -3.23 -7.19
N ALA A 401 -24.20 -4.22 -6.88
CA ALA A 401 -24.53 -4.58 -5.49
C ALA A 401 -23.29 -4.80 -4.60
N GLN A 402 -22.21 -5.34 -5.15
CA GLN A 402 -20.95 -5.63 -4.47
C GLN A 402 -20.03 -4.40 -4.26
N ASN A 403 -20.47 -3.17 -4.58
CA ASN A 403 -19.65 -1.95 -4.57
C ASN A 403 -18.44 -2.00 -5.54
N ALA A 404 -18.49 -2.82 -6.59
CA ALA A 404 -17.51 -2.81 -7.66
C ALA A 404 -18.02 -1.93 -8.82
N ILE A 405 -17.11 -1.21 -9.51
CA ILE A 405 -17.45 -0.27 -10.59
C ILE A 405 -18.01 -1.06 -11.77
N GLU A 406 -19.31 -0.98 -12.03
CA GLU A 406 -19.97 -1.61 -13.18
C GLU A 406 -19.77 -0.81 -14.47
N LYS A 407 -19.71 0.53 -14.36
CA LYS A 407 -19.62 1.44 -15.52
C LYS A 407 -18.86 2.70 -15.16
N GLU A 408 -17.93 3.09 -16.03
CA GLU A 408 -17.35 4.43 -16.08
C GLU A 408 -17.92 5.18 -17.30
N THR A 409 -18.06 6.50 -17.20
CA THR A 409 -18.42 7.38 -18.31
C THR A 409 -17.59 8.65 -18.22
N ASN A 410 -16.76 8.92 -19.23
CA ASN A 410 -15.94 10.13 -19.27
C ASN A 410 -16.74 11.35 -19.74
N ALA A 411 -16.10 12.51 -19.77
CA ALA A 411 -16.74 13.77 -20.15
C ALA A 411 -17.13 13.87 -21.64
N GLU A 412 -16.65 12.96 -22.50
CA GLU A 412 -17.04 12.81 -23.92
C GLU A 412 -18.15 11.75 -24.11
N GLU A 413 -18.84 11.40 -23.02
CA GLU A 413 -19.87 10.37 -22.92
C GLU A 413 -19.43 8.96 -23.35
N LYS A 414 -18.11 8.72 -23.44
CA LYS A 414 -17.55 7.40 -23.77
C LYS A 414 -17.62 6.48 -22.55
N VAL A 415 -17.98 5.23 -22.79
CA VAL A 415 -18.38 4.27 -21.75
C VAL A 415 -17.42 3.09 -21.74
N THR A 416 -16.90 2.78 -20.56
CA THR A 416 -16.28 1.48 -20.25
C THR A 416 -17.18 0.76 -19.26
N THR A 417 -17.43 -0.53 -19.46
CA THR A 417 -18.18 -1.37 -18.51
C THR A 417 -17.32 -2.52 -18.01
N TYR A 418 -17.58 -2.95 -16.79
CA TYR A 418 -16.88 -4.01 -16.11
C TYR A 418 -17.90 -5.00 -15.56
N LYS A 419 -17.57 -6.29 -15.61
CA LYS A 419 -18.36 -7.35 -14.97
C LYS A 419 -17.47 -8.13 -14.03
N TYR A 420 -18.12 -8.68 -13.01
CA TYR A 420 -17.49 -9.42 -11.94
C TYR A 420 -18.19 -10.77 -11.80
N ASN A 421 -17.48 -11.78 -11.30
CA ASN A 421 -18.07 -13.03 -10.84
C ASN A 421 -18.67 -12.84 -9.43
N ALA A 422 -19.33 -13.86 -8.89
CA ALA A 422 -19.98 -13.80 -7.58
C ALA A 422 -18.98 -13.67 -6.41
N ASP A 423 -17.72 -14.08 -6.60
CA ASP A 423 -16.59 -13.81 -5.68
C ASP A 423 -16.12 -12.33 -5.72
N GLY A 424 -16.64 -11.50 -6.63
CA GLY A 424 -16.22 -10.10 -6.81
C GLY A 424 -14.94 -9.90 -7.63
N LYS A 425 -14.43 -10.93 -8.30
CA LYS A 425 -13.27 -10.85 -9.20
C LYS A 425 -13.70 -10.36 -10.59
N LEU A 426 -12.92 -9.48 -11.20
CA LEU A 426 -13.16 -8.96 -12.55
C LEU A 426 -13.14 -10.11 -13.57
N ASN A 427 -14.23 -10.29 -14.34
CA ASN A 427 -14.35 -11.33 -15.37
C ASN A 427 -14.48 -10.77 -16.79
N GLU A 428 -14.87 -9.51 -16.96
CA GLU A 428 -15.01 -8.87 -18.27
C GLU A 428 -14.79 -7.36 -18.18
N VAL A 429 -14.13 -6.79 -19.19
CA VAL A 429 -14.14 -5.35 -19.48
C VAL A 429 -14.60 -5.17 -20.92
N VAL A 430 -15.57 -4.29 -21.15
CA VAL A 430 -15.90 -3.79 -22.49
C VAL A 430 -15.52 -2.32 -22.52
N ASN A 431 -14.52 -1.97 -23.32
CA ASN A 431 -14.00 -0.61 -23.46
C ASN A 431 -14.89 0.24 -24.38
N ALA A 432 -14.53 1.51 -24.58
CA ALA A 432 -15.30 2.45 -25.39
C ALA A 432 -15.19 2.21 -26.91
N THR A 433 -14.20 1.45 -27.38
CA THR A 433 -14.17 0.91 -28.77
C THR A 433 -15.11 -0.28 -28.96
N GLY A 434 -15.62 -0.87 -27.88
CA GLY A 434 -16.49 -2.05 -27.90
C GLY A 434 -15.73 -3.38 -27.86
N ASP A 435 -14.41 -3.35 -27.72
CA ASP A 435 -13.61 -4.56 -27.51
C ASP A 435 -13.88 -5.14 -26.13
N LYS A 436 -14.02 -6.46 -26.09
CA LYS A 436 -14.25 -7.24 -24.90
C LYS A 436 -12.98 -7.96 -24.47
N ILE A 437 -12.41 -7.52 -23.34
CA ILE A 437 -11.42 -8.28 -22.58
C ILE A 437 -12.18 -9.22 -21.65
N ALA A 438 -11.88 -10.52 -21.67
CA ALA A 438 -12.47 -11.50 -20.76
C ALA A 438 -11.38 -12.23 -19.97
N TYR A 439 -11.64 -12.41 -18.68
CA TYR A 439 -10.80 -13.13 -17.72
C TYR A 439 -11.57 -14.35 -17.22
N SER A 440 -10.98 -15.54 -17.32
CA SER A 440 -11.59 -16.79 -16.85
C SER A 440 -10.59 -17.63 -16.09
N THR A 441 -10.98 -18.17 -14.95
CA THR A 441 -10.17 -19.09 -14.13
C THR A 441 -10.80 -20.48 -14.12
N SER A 442 -9.98 -21.51 -14.33
CA SER A 442 -10.30 -22.92 -14.09
C SER A 442 -9.72 -23.31 -12.74
N THR A 443 -10.58 -23.67 -11.78
CA THR A 443 -10.18 -24.16 -10.46
C THR A 443 -9.46 -25.50 -10.55
N ASP A 444 -9.97 -26.40 -11.38
CA ASP A 444 -9.51 -27.79 -11.49
C ASP A 444 -8.11 -27.91 -12.08
N THR A 445 -7.67 -26.89 -12.83
CA THR A 445 -6.36 -26.86 -13.51
C THR A 445 -5.49 -25.67 -13.08
N ASN A 446 -5.90 -24.93 -12.04
CA ASN A 446 -5.29 -23.69 -11.57
C ASN A 446 -4.82 -22.76 -12.70
N THR A 447 -5.68 -22.59 -13.72
CA THR A 447 -5.35 -21.91 -14.98
C THR A 447 -6.17 -20.63 -15.12
N GLN A 448 -5.53 -19.51 -15.44
CA GLN A 448 -6.20 -18.27 -15.81
C GLN A 448 -5.99 -18.01 -17.32
N ILE A 449 -7.03 -17.57 -18.01
CA ILE A 449 -6.98 -17.25 -19.44
C ILE A 449 -7.51 -15.84 -19.65
N VAL A 450 -6.77 -15.04 -20.41
CA VAL A 450 -7.16 -13.69 -20.82
C VAL A 450 -7.42 -13.69 -22.32
N LYS A 451 -8.60 -13.20 -22.73
CA LYS A 451 -9.03 -13.16 -24.14
C LYS A 451 -9.40 -11.73 -24.54
N ILE A 452 -9.11 -11.35 -25.78
CA ILE A 452 -9.70 -10.17 -26.46
C ILE A 452 -10.66 -10.68 -27.53
N ASN A 453 -11.91 -10.24 -27.51
CA ASN A 453 -12.93 -10.59 -28.51
C ASN A 453 -13.06 -12.11 -28.77
N GLY A 454 -12.84 -12.91 -27.73
CA GLY A 454 -12.85 -14.39 -27.78
C GLY A 454 -11.51 -15.06 -28.13
N VAL A 455 -10.50 -14.30 -28.57
CA VAL A 455 -9.16 -14.79 -28.93
C VAL A 455 -8.23 -14.76 -27.73
N ASN A 456 -7.63 -15.90 -27.37
CA ASN A 456 -6.65 -15.99 -26.29
C ASN A 456 -5.45 -15.05 -26.53
N GLN A 457 -5.07 -14.28 -25.52
CA GLN A 457 -3.87 -13.45 -25.50
C GLN A 457 -2.82 -14.08 -24.58
N TYR A 458 -3.23 -14.40 -23.35
CA TYR A 458 -2.38 -14.96 -22.31
C TYR A 458 -3.08 -16.14 -21.63
N LEU A 459 -2.30 -17.14 -21.25
CA LEU A 459 -2.71 -18.24 -20.36
C LEU A 459 -1.66 -18.37 -19.27
N THR A 460 -2.05 -18.31 -18.00
CA THR A 460 -1.17 -18.60 -16.85
C THR A 460 -1.63 -19.87 -16.16
N GLN A 461 -0.69 -20.72 -15.78
CA GLN A 461 -0.96 -21.96 -15.05
C GLN A 461 0.03 -22.06 -13.89
N ALA A 462 -0.45 -22.31 -12.68
CA ALA A 462 0.39 -22.53 -11.50
C ALA A 462 0.38 -24.00 -11.08
N ASP A 463 1.56 -24.52 -10.74
CA ASP A 463 1.83 -25.89 -10.33
C ASP A 463 2.88 -25.85 -9.21
N GLY A 464 2.43 -26.03 -7.96
CA GLY A 464 3.24 -25.80 -6.77
C GLY A 464 3.88 -24.42 -6.74
N LEU A 465 5.19 -24.38 -6.53
CA LEU A 465 5.99 -23.14 -6.51
C LEU A 465 6.30 -22.57 -7.91
N SER A 466 5.81 -23.19 -8.99
CA SER A 466 6.03 -22.75 -10.38
C SER A 466 4.78 -22.08 -10.97
N THR A 467 4.98 -21.07 -11.82
CA THR A 467 3.89 -20.47 -12.62
C THR A 467 4.36 -20.24 -14.05
N THR A 468 3.70 -20.88 -15.02
CA THR A 468 4.00 -20.73 -16.45
C THR A 468 2.97 -19.81 -17.11
N ALA A 469 3.44 -18.69 -17.65
CA ALA A 469 2.71 -17.84 -18.59
C ALA A 469 2.97 -18.28 -20.04
N THR A 470 1.94 -18.34 -20.87
CA THR A 470 2.00 -18.59 -22.32
C THR A 470 1.46 -17.37 -23.06
N ASN A 471 2.28 -16.76 -23.92
CA ASN A 471 1.95 -15.57 -24.70
C ASN A 471 1.56 -15.95 -26.13
N HIS A 472 0.25 -15.98 -26.41
CA HIS A 472 -0.27 -16.31 -27.74
C HIS A 472 0.02 -15.22 -28.78
N THR A 473 0.29 -13.98 -28.37
CA THR A 473 0.64 -12.87 -29.27
C THR A 473 2.08 -12.92 -29.80
N LEU A 474 2.91 -13.78 -29.19
CA LEU A 474 4.33 -13.97 -29.49
C LEU A 474 4.63 -15.48 -29.70
N ASN A 475 3.95 -16.08 -30.68
CA ASN A 475 4.15 -17.46 -31.14
C ASN A 475 4.08 -18.54 -30.04
N ASN A 476 3.22 -18.35 -29.03
CA ASN A 476 3.10 -19.22 -27.86
C ASN A 476 4.39 -19.34 -27.03
N GLN A 477 5.23 -18.28 -26.99
CA GLN A 477 6.35 -18.20 -26.04
C GLN A 477 5.85 -18.52 -24.63
N LYS A 478 6.59 -19.38 -23.92
CA LYS A 478 6.38 -19.66 -22.51
C LYS A 478 7.42 -18.96 -21.66
N VAL A 479 6.99 -18.49 -20.49
CA VAL A 479 7.83 -17.99 -19.41
C VAL A 479 7.40 -18.68 -18.13
N THR A 480 8.29 -19.43 -17.49
CA THR A 480 8.04 -20.08 -16.20
C THR A 480 8.78 -19.34 -15.10
N TYR A 481 8.05 -18.91 -14.08
CA TYR A 481 8.56 -18.34 -12.85
C TYR A 481 8.61 -19.43 -11.78
N THR A 482 9.81 -19.82 -11.34
CA THR A 482 9.98 -20.81 -10.26
C THR A 482 10.36 -20.09 -8.98
N LYS A 483 9.65 -20.35 -7.89
CA LYS A 483 9.96 -19.81 -6.56
C LYS A 483 10.58 -20.86 -5.64
N SER A 484 11.25 -20.41 -4.58
CA SER A 484 11.60 -21.22 -3.42
C SER A 484 10.42 -21.30 -2.45
N GLU A 485 10.54 -22.15 -1.44
CA GLU A 485 9.51 -22.46 -0.44
C GLU A 485 9.09 -21.24 0.41
N ASN A 486 9.91 -20.19 0.42
CA ASN A 486 9.64 -18.87 1.03
C ASN A 486 9.15 -17.81 0.01
N GLU A 487 8.68 -18.24 -1.16
CA GLU A 487 8.13 -17.45 -2.27
C GLU A 487 9.11 -16.51 -3.02
N LEU A 488 10.42 -16.54 -2.74
CA LEU A 488 11.40 -15.80 -3.54
C LEU A 488 11.58 -16.43 -4.92
N LEU A 489 11.66 -15.60 -5.96
CA LEU A 489 11.91 -16.03 -7.35
C LEU A 489 13.31 -16.65 -7.48
N GLN A 490 13.42 -17.92 -7.87
CA GLN A 490 14.68 -18.65 -8.06
C GLN A 490 15.08 -18.77 -9.54
N THR A 491 14.12 -18.98 -10.45
CA THR A 491 14.37 -18.98 -11.90
C THR A 491 13.29 -18.25 -12.69
N VAL A 492 13.68 -17.70 -13.85
CA VAL A 492 12.77 -17.31 -14.94
C VAL A 492 13.24 -18.03 -16.21
N ASP A 493 12.49 -19.03 -16.65
CA ASP A 493 12.80 -19.87 -17.80
C ASP A 493 11.94 -19.46 -19.01
N ILE A 494 12.57 -19.05 -20.11
CA ILE A 494 11.93 -18.43 -21.29
C ILE A 494 12.19 -19.30 -22.53
N SER A 495 11.15 -19.60 -23.31
CA SER A 495 11.22 -20.60 -24.39
C SER A 495 11.51 -20.09 -25.82
N SER A 496 11.70 -18.78 -26.03
CA SER A 496 11.76 -18.18 -27.37
C SER A 496 12.45 -16.80 -27.36
N PRO A 497 13.28 -16.43 -28.36
CA PRO A 497 13.55 -17.15 -29.61
C PRO A 497 14.47 -18.36 -29.42
N VAL A 498 15.20 -18.41 -28.30
CA VAL A 498 15.92 -19.58 -27.81
C VAL A 498 15.57 -19.84 -26.36
N ASN A 499 15.81 -21.05 -25.87
CA ASN A 499 15.63 -21.37 -24.46
C ASN A 499 16.66 -20.60 -23.61
N ARG A 500 16.18 -19.83 -22.63
CA ARG A 500 16.98 -19.05 -21.68
C ARG A 500 16.52 -19.33 -20.25
N SER A 501 17.44 -19.18 -19.30
CA SER A 501 17.14 -19.14 -17.87
C SER A 501 17.82 -17.91 -17.27
N ILE A 502 17.12 -17.23 -16.36
CA ILE A 502 17.68 -16.23 -15.45
C ILE A 502 17.57 -16.84 -14.05
N ILE A 503 18.70 -16.92 -13.33
CA ILE A 503 18.80 -17.59 -12.03
C ILE A 503 19.09 -16.54 -10.96
N TYR A 504 18.45 -16.64 -9.80
CA TYR A 504 18.61 -15.73 -8.68
C TYR A 504 19.16 -16.49 -7.48
N THR A 505 20.12 -15.90 -6.78
CA THR A 505 20.60 -16.45 -5.51
C THR A 505 20.44 -15.40 -4.42
N TYR A 506 20.22 -15.85 -3.18
CA TYR A 506 19.94 -15.02 -2.02
C TYR A 506 20.84 -15.40 -0.86
N LYS A 507 21.25 -14.41 -0.04
CA LYS A 507 22.10 -14.64 1.15
C LYS A 507 21.31 -15.26 2.31
N ASN A 508 20.03 -14.94 2.38
CA ASN A 508 19.07 -15.37 3.40
C ASN A 508 17.67 -15.44 2.73
N GLU A 509 16.58 -15.34 3.50
CA GLU A 509 15.21 -15.33 2.97
C GLU A 509 14.68 -13.96 2.50
N GLU A 510 15.51 -12.91 2.41
CA GLU A 510 15.12 -11.58 1.90
C GLU A 510 16.14 -10.94 0.93
N ASP A 511 17.45 -11.10 1.17
CA ASP A 511 18.50 -10.32 0.49
C ASP A 511 19.07 -11.02 -0.76
N LEU A 512 18.85 -10.40 -1.92
CA LEU A 512 19.40 -10.84 -3.21
C LEU A 512 20.93 -10.81 -3.19
N ALA A 513 21.56 -11.92 -3.57
CA ALA A 513 23.02 -12.06 -3.66
C ALA A 513 23.52 -11.88 -5.11
N SER A 514 22.85 -12.52 -6.07
CA SER A 514 23.20 -12.42 -7.49
C SER A 514 22.02 -12.67 -8.44
N ILE A 515 22.17 -12.20 -9.67
CA ILE A 515 21.34 -12.54 -10.84
C ILE A 515 22.29 -13.07 -11.91
N GLN A 516 22.07 -14.31 -12.37
CA GLN A 516 22.83 -14.94 -13.45
C GLN A 516 21.96 -15.06 -14.71
N TYR A 517 22.55 -14.76 -15.88
CA TYR A 517 21.94 -14.97 -17.19
C TYR A 517 22.99 -15.44 -18.20
N GLY A 518 22.77 -16.61 -18.80
CA GLY A 518 23.81 -17.25 -19.62
C GLY A 518 25.09 -17.51 -18.80
N THR A 519 26.23 -16.99 -19.26
CA THR A 519 27.51 -17.04 -18.54
C THR A 519 27.71 -15.88 -17.56
N ASP A 520 26.90 -14.82 -17.66
CA ASP A 520 27.11 -13.58 -16.91
C ASP A 520 26.39 -13.60 -15.56
N THR A 521 27.05 -13.08 -14.53
CA THR A 521 26.53 -13.01 -13.15
C THR A 521 26.72 -11.61 -12.58
N ILE A 522 25.62 -10.92 -12.29
CA ILE A 522 25.60 -9.67 -11.53
C ILE A 522 25.53 -10.02 -10.04
N SER A 523 26.36 -9.41 -9.19
CA SER A 523 26.31 -9.62 -7.73
C SER A 523 26.51 -8.33 -6.94
N PHE A 524 26.03 -8.33 -5.69
CA PHE A 524 25.88 -7.12 -4.86
C PHE A 524 26.66 -7.23 -3.55
N THR A 525 27.45 -6.20 -3.22
CA THR A 525 27.95 -5.99 -1.85
C THR A 525 27.12 -4.92 -1.16
N TYR A 526 26.91 -5.09 0.15
CA TYR A 526 26.13 -4.17 0.97
C TYR A 526 26.96 -3.67 2.15
N ASP A 527 26.67 -2.48 2.66
CA ASP A 527 27.17 -2.03 3.95
C ASP A 527 26.33 -2.58 5.12
N ALA A 528 26.73 -2.18 6.33
CA ALA A 528 26.07 -2.55 7.57
C ALA A 528 24.61 -2.06 7.72
N ASN A 529 24.15 -1.11 6.90
CA ASN A 529 22.75 -0.68 6.82
C ASN A 529 21.96 -1.40 5.69
N GLY A 530 22.63 -2.29 4.94
CA GLY A 530 22.11 -2.96 3.75
C GLY A 530 22.09 -2.07 2.49
N GLN A 531 22.83 -0.97 2.47
CA GLN A 531 22.95 -0.09 1.30
C GLN A 531 23.96 -0.69 0.32
N THR A 532 23.67 -0.72 -0.98
CA THR A 532 24.57 -1.33 -1.98
C THR A 532 25.86 -0.52 -2.05
N THR A 533 27.01 -1.14 -1.82
CA THR A 533 28.34 -0.50 -1.84
C THR A 533 29.14 -0.79 -3.09
N ALA A 534 28.87 -1.91 -3.76
CA ALA A 534 29.40 -2.20 -5.08
C ALA A 534 28.48 -3.14 -5.84
N LEU A 535 28.46 -2.94 -7.16
CA LEU A 535 27.89 -3.86 -8.13
C LEU A 535 29.03 -4.52 -8.91
N LYS A 536 28.94 -5.83 -9.06
CA LYS A 536 29.96 -6.66 -9.73
C LYS A 536 29.37 -7.42 -10.90
N LEU A 537 30.10 -7.52 -12.00
CA LEU A 537 29.80 -8.39 -13.14
C LEU A 537 30.92 -9.44 -13.23
N ASN A 538 30.54 -10.72 -13.17
CA ASN A 538 31.48 -11.86 -13.23
C ASN A 538 32.60 -11.80 -12.16
N GLY A 539 32.28 -11.21 -11.01
CA GLY A 539 33.22 -11.01 -9.88
C GLY A 539 33.96 -9.67 -9.90
N GLU A 540 34.09 -9.04 -11.07
CA GLU A 540 34.76 -7.75 -11.26
C GLU A 540 33.86 -6.58 -10.88
N SER A 541 34.42 -5.57 -10.22
CA SER A 541 33.66 -4.39 -9.77
C SER A 541 33.39 -3.44 -10.93
N ILE A 542 32.12 -3.25 -11.28
CA ILE A 542 31.71 -2.34 -12.37
C ILE A 542 31.25 -0.97 -11.87
N ALA A 543 30.77 -0.89 -10.63
CA ALA A 543 30.44 0.36 -9.94
C ALA A 543 30.62 0.21 -8.42
N GLY A 544 31.25 1.19 -7.77
CA GLY A 544 31.26 1.39 -6.32
C GLY A 544 30.36 2.56 -5.92
N LEU A 545 29.75 2.50 -4.73
CA LEU A 545 28.80 3.48 -4.22
C LEU A 545 29.12 3.83 -2.76
N THR A 546 29.08 5.11 -2.40
CA THR A 546 29.22 5.59 -1.01
C THR A 546 28.01 6.38 -0.56
N TRP A 547 27.67 6.28 0.74
CA TRP A 547 26.45 6.83 1.31
C TRP A 547 26.75 7.68 2.55
N ASN A 548 26.11 8.84 2.66
CA ASN A 548 26.20 9.72 3.83
C ASN A 548 25.48 9.11 5.05
N LYS A 549 25.60 9.80 6.19
CA LYS A 549 25.02 9.37 7.48
C LYS A 549 23.48 9.32 7.52
N ASN A 550 22.79 10.04 6.63
CA ASN A 550 21.32 10.05 6.55
C ASN A 550 20.80 8.97 5.58
N GLY A 551 21.69 8.38 4.78
CA GLY A 551 21.39 7.33 3.82
C GLY A 551 21.54 7.73 2.34
N SER A 552 22.06 8.93 2.04
CA SER A 552 22.07 9.51 0.69
C SER A 552 23.32 9.21 -0.11
N LEU A 553 23.15 9.01 -1.42
CA LEU A 553 24.25 8.64 -2.31
C LEU A 553 25.22 9.82 -2.49
N GLU A 554 26.43 9.71 -1.92
CA GLU A 554 27.51 10.71 -2.03
C GLU A 554 28.38 10.49 -3.26
N SER A 555 28.63 9.24 -3.64
CA SER A 555 29.40 8.96 -4.85
C SER A 555 28.96 7.66 -5.53
N LYS A 556 29.13 7.65 -6.86
CA LYS A 556 29.05 6.51 -7.74
C LYS A 556 30.31 6.53 -8.61
N THR A 557 31.16 5.53 -8.50
CA THR A 557 32.44 5.43 -9.23
C THR A 557 32.49 4.16 -10.06
N PHE A 558 32.75 4.30 -11.35
CA PHE A 558 32.76 3.22 -12.33
C PHE A 558 34.15 2.60 -12.51
N GLN A 559 34.21 1.43 -13.16
CA GLN A 559 35.46 0.69 -13.40
C GLN A 559 36.48 1.44 -14.28
N ASN A 560 36.04 2.40 -15.10
CA ASN A 560 36.89 3.28 -15.91
C ASN A 560 37.26 4.60 -15.20
N ASP A 561 37.14 4.64 -13.86
CA ASP A 561 37.26 5.81 -12.99
C ASP A 561 36.27 6.96 -13.27
N ALA A 562 35.34 6.84 -14.22
CA ALA A 562 34.25 7.82 -14.37
C ALA A 562 33.42 7.85 -13.07
N SER A 563 32.88 9.00 -12.70
CA SER A 563 32.14 9.12 -11.44
C SER A 563 31.07 10.21 -11.44
N ILE A 564 30.12 10.07 -10.52
CA ILE A 564 29.12 11.07 -10.16
C ILE A 564 29.29 11.32 -8.66
N LEU A 565 29.55 12.57 -8.27
CA LEU A 565 29.87 12.98 -6.90
C LEU A 565 28.86 14.02 -6.42
N ASN A 566 28.09 13.67 -5.39
CA ASN A 566 27.00 14.47 -4.86
C ASN A 566 27.39 15.15 -3.55
N LYS A 567 26.96 16.40 -3.35
CA LYS A 567 27.04 17.10 -2.06
C LYS A 567 25.67 17.60 -1.65
N TYR A 568 25.35 17.44 -0.38
CA TYR A 568 24.07 17.82 0.21
C TYR A 568 24.28 18.91 1.27
N TYR A 569 23.27 19.75 1.46
CA TYR A 569 23.13 20.67 2.58
C TYR A 569 21.77 20.42 3.22
N ALA A 570 21.74 20.13 4.52
CA ALA A 570 20.52 19.74 5.24
C ALA A 570 19.67 18.70 4.47
N GLY A 571 20.31 17.62 4.00
CA GLY A 571 19.65 16.56 3.22
C GLY A 571 19.21 16.93 1.78
N GLN A 572 19.38 18.18 1.33
CA GLN A 572 19.02 18.65 -0.01
C GLN A 572 20.26 18.69 -0.94
N LEU A 573 20.20 18.08 -2.13
CA LEU A 573 21.31 18.06 -3.09
C LEU A 573 21.67 19.49 -3.55
N GLN A 574 22.93 19.89 -3.39
CA GLN A 574 23.41 21.21 -3.81
C GLN A 574 24.27 21.15 -5.06
N THR A 575 25.14 20.13 -5.16
CA THR A 575 26.04 19.98 -6.32
C THR A 575 26.19 18.52 -6.72
N GLU A 576 26.29 18.28 -8.02
CA GLU A 576 26.58 16.99 -8.64
C GLU A 576 27.73 17.17 -9.64
N THR A 577 28.89 16.62 -9.33
CA THR A 577 30.09 16.68 -10.19
C THR A 577 30.25 15.36 -10.94
N LEU A 578 30.20 15.43 -12.26
CA LEU A 578 30.37 14.31 -13.19
C LEU A 578 31.78 14.32 -13.76
N LYS A 579 32.48 13.19 -13.62
CA LYS A 579 33.84 12.97 -14.08
C LYS A 579 33.89 11.86 -15.13
N THR A 580 34.71 12.05 -16.16
CA THR A 580 34.93 11.04 -17.22
C THR A 580 35.99 10.02 -16.86
N ASN A 581 36.89 10.37 -15.94
CA ASN A 581 37.89 9.51 -15.32
C ASN A 581 38.34 10.12 -13.96
N SER A 582 39.28 9.47 -13.28
CA SER A 582 39.77 9.87 -11.94
C SER A 582 40.32 11.29 -11.87
N SER A 583 40.88 11.80 -12.98
CA SER A 583 41.48 13.14 -13.06
C SER A 583 40.54 14.21 -13.64
N THR A 584 39.71 13.85 -14.62
CA THR A 584 38.99 14.80 -15.49
C THR A 584 37.55 15.00 -15.03
N THR A 585 37.26 16.19 -14.47
CA THR A 585 35.87 16.66 -14.33
C THR A 585 35.35 17.09 -15.70
N TRP A 586 34.15 16.63 -16.06
CA TRP A 586 33.50 17.00 -17.32
C TRP A 586 32.40 18.05 -17.12
N ARG A 587 31.60 17.90 -16.06
CA ARG A 587 30.50 18.82 -15.75
C ARG A 587 30.27 18.89 -14.24
N THR A 588 29.97 20.06 -13.69
CA THR A 588 29.34 20.20 -12.36
C THR A 588 27.98 20.86 -12.52
N ASN A 589 26.93 20.23 -12.00
CA ASN A 589 25.60 20.82 -11.86
C ASN A 589 25.47 21.38 -10.44
N GLU A 590 25.06 22.65 -10.31
CA GLU A 590 24.70 23.31 -9.06
C GLU A 590 23.20 23.62 -9.06
N TYR A 591 22.53 23.35 -7.93
CA TYR A 591 21.07 23.39 -7.80
C TYR A 591 20.64 24.47 -6.79
N GLU A 592 19.75 25.37 -7.21
CA GLU A 592 19.04 26.32 -6.34
C GLU A 592 17.56 25.95 -6.26
N TYR A 593 16.89 26.28 -5.15
CA TYR A 593 15.51 25.87 -4.87
C TYR A 593 14.62 27.05 -4.47
N ASP A 594 13.31 26.92 -4.68
CA ASP A 594 12.29 27.77 -4.07
C ASP A 594 11.80 27.20 -2.72
N ASN A 595 10.93 27.94 -2.02
CA ASN A 595 10.44 27.53 -0.69
C ASN A 595 9.56 26.26 -0.70
N ASN A 596 9.06 25.82 -1.85
CA ASN A 596 8.40 24.51 -2.01
C ASN A 596 9.40 23.38 -2.28
N GLN A 597 10.70 23.67 -2.17
CA GLN A 597 11.81 22.77 -2.49
C GLN A 597 11.83 22.32 -3.95
N GLN A 598 11.26 23.13 -4.85
CA GLN A 598 11.36 22.94 -6.29
C GLN A 598 12.67 23.54 -6.80
N ILE A 599 13.39 22.88 -7.72
CA ILE A 599 14.59 23.46 -8.34
C ILE A 599 14.18 24.70 -9.12
N SER A 600 14.65 25.87 -8.68
CA SER A 600 14.41 27.16 -9.31
C SER A 600 15.51 27.53 -10.30
N LYS A 601 16.71 26.95 -10.19
CA LYS A 601 17.80 27.15 -11.14
C LYS A 601 18.81 26.00 -11.12
N VAL A 602 19.34 25.67 -12.30
CA VAL A 602 20.52 24.81 -12.48
C VAL A 602 21.62 25.63 -13.14
N THR A 603 22.83 25.56 -12.59
CA THR A 603 24.04 26.16 -13.19
C THR A 603 25.07 25.07 -13.46
N ASN A 604 25.74 25.12 -14.60
CA ASN A 604 26.84 24.24 -14.96
C ASN A 604 27.84 24.91 -15.91
N ASP A 605 28.88 24.18 -16.30
CA ASP A 605 29.98 24.67 -17.15
C ASP A 605 29.52 25.14 -18.55
N ASP A 606 28.35 24.70 -19.04
CA ASP A 606 27.77 25.12 -20.32
C ASP A 606 26.83 26.34 -20.19
N GLY A 607 26.45 26.73 -18.97
CA GLY A 607 25.55 27.87 -18.72
C GLY A 607 24.61 27.66 -17.52
N SER A 608 23.49 28.37 -17.50
CA SER A 608 22.43 28.17 -16.50
C SER A 608 21.05 28.15 -17.14
N VAL A 609 20.11 27.51 -16.44
CA VAL A 609 18.68 27.54 -16.73
C VAL A 609 17.91 27.84 -15.45
N THR A 610 17.06 28.87 -15.49
CA THR A 610 16.13 29.24 -14.43
C THR A 610 14.76 28.65 -14.74
N TYR A 611 14.10 28.10 -13.73
CA TYR A 611 12.76 27.51 -13.82
C TYR A 611 11.77 28.33 -12.99
N THR A 612 10.65 28.70 -13.60
CA THR A 612 9.53 29.37 -12.91
C THR A 612 8.34 28.44 -12.85
N TYR A 613 7.65 28.40 -11.71
CA TYR A 613 6.45 27.59 -11.49
C TYR A 613 5.25 28.47 -11.13
N ASP A 614 4.04 27.99 -11.43
CA ASP A 614 2.80 28.60 -10.92
C ASP A 614 2.48 28.16 -9.47
N VAL A 615 1.33 28.61 -8.95
CA VAL A 615 0.84 28.30 -7.60
C VAL A 615 0.41 26.83 -7.42
N LEU A 616 0.27 26.07 -8.50
CA LEU A 616 0.06 24.61 -8.46
C LEU A 616 1.39 23.85 -8.63
N ASN A 617 2.52 24.56 -8.65
CA ASN A 617 3.87 24.06 -8.91
C ASN A 617 4.06 23.44 -10.32
N GLN A 618 3.23 23.83 -11.30
CA GLN A 618 3.42 23.48 -12.71
C GLN A 618 4.52 24.37 -13.31
N LEU A 619 5.40 23.81 -14.14
CA LEU A 619 6.49 24.54 -14.80
C LEU A 619 5.92 25.50 -15.86
N VAL A 620 6.06 26.81 -15.66
CA VAL A 620 5.59 27.85 -16.60
C VAL A 620 6.70 28.46 -17.45
N GLU A 621 7.97 28.37 -17.05
CA GLU A 621 9.07 28.90 -17.86
C GLU A 621 10.42 28.19 -17.60
N GLU A 622 11.19 28.03 -18.67
CA GLU A 622 12.61 27.67 -18.70
C GLU A 622 13.39 28.82 -19.37
N GLN A 623 14.27 29.51 -18.64
CA GLN A 623 15.09 30.61 -19.17
C GLN A 623 16.57 30.24 -19.15
N TYR A 624 17.15 30.05 -20.33
CA TYR A 624 18.55 29.65 -20.52
C TYR A 624 19.48 30.86 -20.69
N SER A 625 20.69 30.78 -20.15
CA SER A 625 21.72 31.84 -20.25
C SER A 625 22.23 32.10 -21.67
N ASN A 626 21.91 31.22 -22.64
CA ASN A 626 22.19 31.42 -24.07
C ASN A 626 21.11 32.28 -24.78
N GLY A 627 20.11 32.78 -24.05
CA GLY A 627 19.02 33.60 -24.58
C GLY A 627 17.83 32.82 -25.15
N LEU A 628 17.82 31.49 -25.05
CA LEU A 628 16.61 30.68 -25.27
C LEU A 628 15.68 30.84 -24.05
N THR A 629 14.41 31.13 -24.28
CA THR A 629 13.35 31.01 -23.27
C THR A 629 12.24 30.13 -23.81
N ILE A 630 11.74 29.22 -22.99
CA ILE A 630 10.60 28.35 -23.31
C ILE A 630 9.54 28.54 -22.24
N SER A 631 8.40 29.13 -22.60
CA SER A 631 7.31 29.42 -21.66
C SER A 631 6.06 28.60 -22.00
N TYR A 632 5.34 28.18 -20.98
CA TYR A 632 4.17 27.29 -21.04
C TYR A 632 2.94 27.95 -20.44
N THR A 633 1.76 27.65 -20.96
CA THR A 633 0.49 28.00 -20.33
C THR A 633 -0.38 26.76 -20.18
N TYR A 634 -1.22 26.73 -19.14
CA TYR A 634 -2.12 25.62 -18.82
C TYR A 634 -3.58 26.08 -18.80
N ASP A 635 -4.51 25.16 -19.00
CA ASP A 635 -5.92 25.37 -18.66
C ASP A 635 -6.18 25.08 -17.17
N THR A 636 -7.44 25.19 -16.75
CA THR A 636 -7.87 24.99 -15.36
C THR A 636 -7.80 23.53 -14.88
N VAL A 637 -7.37 22.59 -15.73
CA VAL A 637 -7.32 21.15 -15.44
C VAL A 637 -5.97 20.53 -15.86
N GLY A 638 -4.95 21.36 -16.08
CA GLY A 638 -3.57 20.94 -16.35
C GLY A 638 -3.29 20.51 -17.79
N ASN A 639 -4.15 20.80 -18.77
CA ASN A 639 -3.76 20.65 -20.17
C ASN A 639 -2.87 21.82 -20.58
N ARG A 640 -1.76 21.57 -21.27
CA ARG A 640 -0.87 22.65 -21.77
C ARG A 640 -1.52 23.34 -22.96
N ASN A 641 -2.01 24.57 -22.79
CA ASN A 641 -2.60 25.36 -23.88
C ASN A 641 -1.57 25.83 -24.92
N SER A 642 -0.37 26.22 -24.50
CA SER A 642 0.68 26.69 -25.42
C SER A 642 2.11 26.37 -24.95
N LYS A 643 3.04 26.28 -25.92
CA LYS A 643 4.51 26.30 -25.74
C LYS A 643 5.04 27.43 -26.61
N THR A 644 5.70 28.41 -26.02
CA THR A 644 6.31 29.54 -26.74
C THR A 644 7.81 29.50 -26.56
N THR A 645 8.56 29.41 -27.65
CA THR A 645 10.03 29.54 -27.66
C THR A 645 10.41 30.93 -28.15
N LEU A 646 11.27 31.63 -27.40
CA LEU A 646 11.94 32.86 -27.80
C LEU A 646 13.44 32.59 -27.91
N GLN A 647 14.04 32.87 -29.07
CA GLN A 647 15.49 32.81 -29.26
C GLN A 647 15.93 33.84 -30.30
N ASN A 648 17.00 34.58 -30.03
CA ASN A 648 17.54 35.63 -30.92
C ASN A 648 16.50 36.67 -31.38
N GLY A 649 15.51 36.99 -30.54
CA GLY A 649 14.40 37.88 -30.86
C GLY A 649 13.29 37.28 -31.75
N SER A 650 13.42 36.02 -32.16
CA SER A 650 12.39 35.29 -32.89
C SER A 650 11.50 34.49 -31.94
N THR A 651 10.19 34.66 -32.04
CA THR A 651 9.19 33.95 -31.22
C THR A 651 8.45 32.92 -32.07
N THR A 652 8.38 31.67 -31.60
CA THR A 652 7.53 30.61 -32.16
C THR A 652 6.57 30.12 -31.09
N THR A 653 5.26 30.16 -31.36
CA THR A 653 4.23 29.66 -30.44
C THR A 653 3.51 28.47 -31.05
N THR A 654 3.54 27.34 -30.35
CA THR A 654 2.73 26.16 -30.63
C THR A 654 1.54 26.15 -29.68
N ASN A 655 0.33 26.19 -30.24
CA ASN A 655 -0.92 26.02 -29.48
C ASN A 655 -1.36 24.55 -29.53
N TYR A 656 -1.92 24.05 -28.44
CA TYR A 656 -2.48 22.71 -28.33
C TYR A 656 -3.98 22.81 -28.10
N GLY A 657 -4.74 21.86 -28.66
CA GLY A 657 -6.20 21.79 -28.50
C GLY A 657 -6.60 20.43 -27.93
N TYR A 658 -7.58 20.42 -27.03
CA TYR A 658 -8.08 19.24 -26.32
C TYR A 658 -9.60 19.15 -26.42
N ASN A 659 -10.16 17.98 -26.13
CA ASN A 659 -11.61 17.80 -25.92
C ASN A 659 -11.97 17.72 -24.43
N ASP A 660 -13.24 17.47 -24.11
CA ASP A 660 -13.75 17.56 -22.74
C ASP A 660 -13.19 16.47 -21.82
N ALA A 661 -12.63 15.39 -22.39
CA ALA A 661 -11.95 14.30 -21.68
C ALA A 661 -10.42 14.45 -21.67
N ASN A 662 -9.89 15.66 -21.89
CA ASN A 662 -8.44 16.00 -21.91
C ASN A 662 -7.65 15.31 -23.04
N GLN A 663 -8.32 14.78 -24.07
CA GLN A 663 -7.65 14.08 -25.17
C GLN A 663 -7.12 15.09 -26.18
N MET A 664 -5.86 14.95 -26.60
CA MET A 664 -5.23 15.89 -27.54
C MET A 664 -5.85 15.79 -28.95
N LYS A 665 -6.35 16.93 -29.44
CA LYS A 665 -7.09 17.07 -30.71
C LYS A 665 -6.39 17.92 -31.76
N ALA A 666 -5.45 18.79 -31.37
CA ALA A 666 -4.64 19.54 -32.32
C ALA A 666 -3.31 20.01 -31.72
N VAL A 667 -2.28 20.17 -32.55
CA VAL A 667 -0.98 20.77 -32.19
C VAL A 667 -0.48 21.64 -33.33
N GLY A 668 -0.19 22.92 -33.06
CA GLY A 668 0.35 23.86 -34.05
C GLY A 668 -0.55 24.03 -35.29
N GLY A 669 -1.87 23.86 -35.13
CA GLY A 669 -2.85 23.88 -36.22
C GLY A 669 -3.00 22.56 -37.00
N LYS A 670 -2.17 21.54 -36.74
CA LYS A 670 -2.38 20.17 -37.26
C LYS A 670 -3.45 19.46 -36.43
N ALA A 671 -4.40 18.80 -37.08
CA ALA A 671 -5.44 18.01 -36.42
C ALA A 671 -4.91 16.63 -35.99
N TYR A 672 -5.24 16.23 -34.76
CA TYR A 672 -4.92 14.92 -34.19
C TYR A 672 -6.18 14.07 -34.10
N THR A 673 -6.03 12.75 -34.28
CA THR A 673 -7.13 11.79 -34.08
C THR A 673 -6.91 10.98 -32.81
N VAL A 674 -8.02 10.65 -32.13
CA VAL A 674 -8.02 9.88 -30.89
C VAL A 674 -9.11 8.81 -31.01
N SER A 675 -8.84 7.64 -30.46
CA SER A 675 -9.79 6.54 -30.32
C SER A 675 -10.86 6.85 -29.24
N PRO A 676 -12.02 6.16 -29.25
CA PRO A 676 -13.01 6.23 -28.17
C PRO A 676 -12.45 5.97 -26.75
N ASN A 677 -11.42 5.13 -26.60
CA ASN A 677 -10.75 4.89 -25.31
C ASN A 677 -9.86 6.08 -24.87
N GLY A 678 -9.53 6.97 -25.80
CA GLY A 678 -8.72 8.16 -25.56
C GLY A 678 -7.25 8.03 -25.92
N ASN A 679 -6.84 6.97 -26.63
CA ASN A 679 -5.49 6.85 -27.17
C ASN A 679 -5.36 7.65 -28.47
N VAL A 680 -4.28 8.40 -28.65
CA VAL A 680 -3.94 9.10 -29.90
C VAL A 680 -3.72 8.07 -31.01
N THR A 681 -4.44 8.22 -32.12
CA THR A 681 -4.37 7.34 -33.30
C THR A 681 -3.63 7.98 -34.48
N ASN A 682 -3.49 9.31 -34.50
CA ASN A 682 -2.67 10.05 -35.48
C ASN A 682 -2.27 11.41 -34.88
N ASP A 683 -0.98 11.76 -34.93
CA ASP A 683 -0.39 13.01 -34.43
C ASP A 683 0.10 13.97 -35.55
N GLY A 684 -0.29 13.70 -36.79
CA GLY A 684 0.17 14.44 -37.97
C GLY A 684 1.62 14.14 -38.37
N VAL A 685 2.25 13.11 -37.81
CA VAL A 685 3.57 12.57 -38.20
C VAL A 685 3.50 11.04 -38.38
N PHE A 686 2.85 10.37 -37.45
CA PHE A 686 2.65 8.93 -37.37
C PHE A 686 1.17 8.56 -37.19
N GLN A 687 0.87 7.30 -37.47
CA GLN A 687 -0.38 6.64 -37.09
C GLN A 687 -0.07 5.57 -36.05
N TYR A 688 -0.96 5.39 -35.07
CA TYR A 688 -0.77 4.51 -33.92
C TYR A 688 -1.87 3.46 -33.83
N VAL A 689 -1.48 2.19 -33.76
CA VAL A 689 -2.40 1.05 -33.66
C VAL A 689 -2.35 0.46 -32.25
N TRP A 690 -3.48 0.46 -31.57
CA TRP A 690 -3.61 0.04 -30.17
C TRP A 690 -4.37 -1.29 -30.06
N ASN A 691 -4.07 -2.10 -29.05
CA ASN A 691 -4.91 -3.25 -28.69
C ASN A 691 -5.98 -2.85 -27.65
N ALA A 692 -6.87 -3.79 -27.29
CA ALA A 692 -7.95 -3.54 -26.35
C ALA A 692 -7.50 -3.20 -24.91
N PHE A 693 -6.24 -3.49 -24.54
CA PHE A 693 -5.63 -3.11 -23.26
C PHE A 693 -5.03 -1.69 -23.29
N ASP A 694 -5.29 -0.91 -24.35
CA ASP A 694 -4.71 0.41 -24.59
C ASP A 694 -3.16 0.40 -24.66
N GLN A 695 -2.59 -0.70 -25.17
CA GLN A 695 -1.16 -0.84 -25.45
C GLN A 695 -0.86 -0.60 -26.94
N LEU A 696 0.22 0.15 -27.22
CA LEU A 696 0.65 0.49 -28.58
C LEU A 696 1.26 -0.74 -29.26
N THR A 697 0.62 -1.29 -30.30
CA THR A 697 1.09 -2.49 -31.01
C THR A 697 1.85 -2.20 -32.29
N GLU A 698 1.61 -1.04 -32.92
CA GLU A 698 2.25 -0.64 -34.17
C GLU A 698 2.29 0.90 -34.30
N VAL A 699 3.38 1.40 -34.88
CA VAL A 699 3.51 2.79 -35.36
C VAL A 699 3.73 2.74 -36.86
N LYS A 700 2.99 3.55 -37.62
CA LYS A 700 3.09 3.67 -39.08
C LYS A 700 3.37 5.10 -39.51
N SER A 701 3.92 5.29 -40.70
CA SER A 701 3.92 6.59 -41.36
C SER A 701 2.50 7.01 -41.75
N LEU A 702 2.34 8.27 -42.18
CA LEU A 702 1.11 8.75 -42.84
C LEU A 702 0.82 8.08 -44.21
N THR A 703 1.72 7.22 -44.69
CA THR A 703 1.58 6.43 -45.93
C THR A 703 1.48 4.93 -45.63
N ASP A 704 0.97 4.57 -44.45
CA ASP A 704 0.74 3.20 -43.95
C ASP A 704 1.96 2.27 -43.86
N ALA A 705 3.18 2.77 -44.02
CA ALA A 705 4.40 1.97 -43.85
C ALA A 705 4.70 1.77 -42.36
N THR A 706 4.81 0.51 -41.91
CA THR A 706 5.21 0.17 -40.53
C THR A 706 6.58 0.74 -40.19
N VAL A 707 6.65 1.55 -39.14
CA VAL A 707 7.87 2.14 -38.57
C VAL A 707 8.41 1.27 -37.44
N ALA A 708 7.50 0.81 -36.56
CA ALA A 708 7.81 -0.10 -35.47
C ALA A 708 6.57 -0.94 -35.12
N SER A 709 6.79 -2.14 -34.58
CA SER A 709 5.75 -2.98 -33.98
C SER A 709 6.20 -3.57 -32.65
N TYR A 710 5.25 -3.88 -31.76
CA TYR A 710 5.52 -4.23 -30.36
C TYR A 710 4.65 -5.39 -29.87
N ARG A 711 5.12 -6.17 -28.89
CA ARG A 711 4.31 -7.15 -28.12
C ARG A 711 4.61 -7.05 -26.63
N TYR A 712 3.61 -7.46 -25.83
CA TYR A 712 3.60 -7.33 -24.37
C TYR A 712 3.41 -8.68 -23.71
N ASP A 713 3.89 -8.82 -22.46
CA ASP A 713 3.62 -9.96 -21.59
C ASP A 713 2.29 -9.79 -20.81
N GLU A 714 1.94 -10.78 -20.00
CA GLU A 714 0.72 -10.82 -19.19
C GLU A 714 0.66 -9.72 -18.11
N ASN A 715 1.79 -9.10 -17.78
CA ASN A 715 1.89 -7.97 -16.85
C ASN A 715 1.84 -6.61 -17.59
N GLY A 716 1.77 -6.64 -18.93
CA GLY A 716 1.74 -5.46 -19.79
C GLY A 716 3.11 -4.84 -20.07
N ARG A 717 4.22 -5.55 -19.85
CA ARG A 717 5.58 -5.10 -20.18
C ARG A 717 5.92 -5.48 -21.62
N ARG A 718 6.53 -4.57 -22.38
CA ARG A 718 6.98 -4.79 -23.75
C ARG A 718 8.12 -5.79 -23.81
N VAL A 719 7.85 -7.01 -24.26
CA VAL A 719 8.85 -8.10 -24.37
C VAL A 719 9.43 -8.27 -25.78
N TYR A 720 8.88 -7.55 -26.77
CA TYR A 720 9.35 -7.58 -28.15
C TYR A 720 9.14 -6.23 -28.85
N SER A 721 10.06 -5.88 -29.75
CA SER A 721 9.87 -4.89 -30.79
C SER A 721 10.45 -5.33 -32.13
N LYS A 722 9.95 -4.76 -33.23
CA LYS A 722 10.57 -4.88 -34.56
C LYS A 722 10.50 -3.56 -35.32
N ASP A 723 11.63 -3.15 -35.90
CA ASP A 723 11.78 -2.01 -36.80
C ASP A 723 12.65 -2.39 -38.01
N ASN A 724 13.07 -1.40 -38.81
CA ASN A 724 13.93 -1.64 -39.99
C ASN A 724 15.35 -2.15 -39.64
N ASN A 725 15.78 -2.15 -38.38
CA ASN A 725 17.06 -2.71 -37.95
C ASN A 725 16.93 -4.20 -37.55
N GLY A 726 15.70 -4.73 -37.46
CA GLY A 726 15.42 -6.13 -37.13
C GLY A 726 14.47 -6.31 -35.96
N GLU A 727 14.54 -7.50 -35.34
CA GLU A 727 13.75 -7.85 -34.16
C GLU A 727 14.60 -7.67 -32.89
N THR A 728 13.96 -7.26 -31.81
CA THR A 728 14.57 -7.16 -30.49
C THR A 728 13.64 -7.76 -29.45
N TYR A 729 14.14 -8.74 -28.71
CA TYR A 729 13.44 -9.39 -27.61
C TYR A 729 14.00 -8.87 -26.29
N TYR A 730 13.12 -8.41 -25.41
CA TYR A 730 13.50 -7.84 -24.12
C TYR A 730 13.44 -8.90 -23.02
N ARG A 731 14.46 -8.90 -22.15
CA ARG A 731 14.56 -9.80 -21.00
C ARG A 731 14.59 -8.98 -19.74
N TYR A 732 13.45 -8.95 -19.05
CA TYR A 732 13.34 -8.26 -17.76
C TYR A 732 14.02 -9.07 -16.66
N ASN A 733 14.56 -8.40 -15.65
CA ASN A 733 15.22 -9.04 -14.52
C ASN A 733 14.28 -9.82 -13.58
N GLY A 734 12.99 -10.01 -13.91
CA GLY A 734 11.99 -10.75 -13.13
C GLY A 734 11.50 -10.07 -11.85
N LEU A 735 12.39 -9.45 -11.08
CA LEU A 735 12.12 -8.80 -9.79
C LEU A 735 11.63 -7.35 -9.91
N SER A 736 11.89 -6.70 -11.04
CA SER A 736 11.45 -5.33 -11.35
C SER A 736 11.10 -5.18 -12.84
N ASN A 737 10.83 -3.95 -13.28
CA ASN A 737 10.54 -3.61 -14.68
C ASN A 737 11.79 -3.19 -15.47
N GLN A 738 12.99 -3.56 -14.99
CA GLN A 738 14.27 -3.27 -15.66
C GLN A 738 14.62 -4.34 -16.69
N VAL A 739 15.02 -3.93 -17.89
CA VAL A 739 15.54 -4.85 -18.92
C VAL A 739 16.97 -5.22 -18.55
N LEU A 740 17.20 -6.49 -18.24
CA LEU A 740 18.51 -7.08 -17.96
C LEU A 740 19.34 -7.19 -19.24
N PHE A 741 18.73 -7.67 -20.34
CA PHE A 741 19.38 -7.76 -21.64
C PHE A 741 18.41 -7.77 -22.83
N GLU A 742 18.96 -7.54 -24.03
CA GLU A 742 18.31 -7.54 -25.34
C GLU A 742 18.86 -8.69 -26.19
N GLU A 743 17.97 -9.42 -26.86
CA GLU A 743 18.33 -10.46 -27.83
C GLU A 743 17.82 -10.15 -29.24
N ASP A 744 18.55 -10.58 -30.26
CA ASP A 744 18.07 -10.57 -31.64
C ASP A 744 17.22 -11.82 -31.99
N ALA A 745 16.79 -11.94 -33.25
CA ALA A 745 16.00 -13.09 -33.74
C ALA A 745 16.74 -14.44 -33.70
N SER A 746 18.07 -14.46 -33.54
CA SER A 746 18.86 -15.68 -33.34
C SER A 746 19.01 -16.07 -31.87
N GLY A 747 18.56 -15.20 -30.95
CA GLY A 747 18.79 -15.34 -29.51
C GLY A 747 20.18 -14.90 -29.05
N ALA A 748 20.96 -14.20 -29.91
CA ALA A 748 22.24 -13.64 -29.50
C ALA A 748 21.99 -12.41 -28.61
N ILE A 749 22.68 -12.32 -27.47
CA ILE A 749 22.61 -11.15 -26.58
C ILE A 749 23.34 -9.99 -27.27
N THR A 750 22.59 -8.97 -27.68
CA THR A 750 23.15 -7.80 -28.38
C THR A 750 23.56 -6.70 -27.40
N LYS A 751 22.77 -6.54 -26.32
CA LYS A 751 23.02 -5.56 -25.25
C LYS A 751 22.66 -6.14 -23.89
N ALA A 752 23.41 -5.79 -22.85
CA ALA A 752 23.11 -6.09 -21.46
C ALA A 752 23.25 -4.83 -20.60
N TYR A 753 22.49 -4.75 -19.51
CA TYR A 753 22.36 -3.56 -18.67
C TYR A 753 22.52 -3.86 -17.19
N THR A 754 23.05 -2.89 -16.46
CA THR A 754 23.07 -2.89 -14.99
C THR A 754 22.51 -1.59 -14.44
N TYR A 755 21.94 -1.63 -13.24
CA TYR A 755 21.21 -0.52 -12.62
C TYR A 755 21.59 -0.37 -11.15
N ASP A 756 21.42 0.83 -10.58
CA ASP A 756 21.47 1.02 -9.14
C ASP A 756 20.13 0.67 -8.46
N ALA A 757 20.09 0.77 -7.13
CA ALA A 757 18.91 0.43 -6.34
C ALA A 757 17.70 1.36 -6.58
N SER A 758 17.93 2.58 -7.10
CA SER A 758 16.88 3.52 -7.53
C SER A 758 16.40 3.22 -8.95
N GLY A 759 17.15 2.39 -9.70
CA GLY A 759 16.83 1.96 -11.05
C GLY A 759 17.42 2.83 -12.15
N HIS A 760 18.33 3.75 -11.84
CA HIS A 760 19.08 4.45 -12.86
C HIS A 760 20.11 3.52 -13.51
N PRO A 761 20.34 3.61 -14.83
CA PRO A 761 21.32 2.77 -15.51
C PRO A 761 22.75 3.08 -15.02
N LEU A 762 23.57 2.04 -14.88
CA LEU A 762 24.97 2.10 -14.48
C LEU A 762 25.89 1.78 -15.65
N THR A 763 25.66 0.65 -16.31
CA THR A 763 26.42 0.23 -17.48
C THR A 763 25.54 -0.32 -18.60
N MET A 764 26.02 -0.21 -19.83
CA MET A 764 25.53 -0.96 -20.98
C MET A 764 26.72 -1.68 -21.62
N THR A 765 26.64 -3.00 -21.71
CA THR A 765 27.53 -3.78 -22.58
C THR A 765 26.82 -3.98 -23.91
N ASN A 766 27.35 -3.42 -25.00
CA ASN A 766 26.82 -3.54 -26.36
C ASN A 766 27.87 -4.20 -27.26
N GLN A 767 27.53 -5.35 -27.87
CA GLN A 767 28.45 -6.13 -28.72
C GLN A 767 29.82 -6.39 -28.06
N GLY A 768 29.82 -6.71 -26.76
CA GLY A 768 31.02 -6.99 -25.97
C GLY A 768 31.81 -5.77 -25.46
N SER A 769 31.45 -4.55 -25.87
CA SER A 769 32.05 -3.31 -25.34
C SER A 769 31.19 -2.72 -24.23
N THR A 770 31.79 -2.41 -23.08
CA THR A 770 31.10 -1.81 -21.92
C THR A 770 31.22 -0.30 -21.90
N TYR A 771 30.08 0.35 -21.65
CA TYR A 771 29.93 1.81 -21.54
C TYR A 771 29.28 2.17 -20.20
N TYR A 772 29.66 3.32 -19.64
CA TYR A 772 29.27 3.75 -18.29
C TYR A 772 28.41 5.02 -18.37
N TYR A 773 27.30 5.04 -17.63
CA TYR A 773 26.30 6.11 -17.71
C TYR A 773 26.61 7.26 -16.74
N LEU A 774 26.77 8.47 -17.28
CA LEU A 774 26.81 9.71 -16.51
C LEU A 774 25.41 10.36 -16.55
N THR A 775 24.72 10.31 -15.41
CA THR A 775 23.33 10.77 -15.23
C THR A 775 23.26 12.00 -14.32
N ASN A 776 22.16 12.76 -14.38
CA ASN A 776 21.82 13.74 -13.35
C ASN A 776 20.92 13.17 -12.24
N TYR A 777 20.51 14.04 -11.30
CA TYR A 777 19.58 13.74 -10.20
C TYR A 777 18.25 13.06 -10.61
N ARG A 778 17.70 13.31 -11.81
CA ARG A 778 16.48 12.64 -12.33
C ARG A 778 16.76 11.28 -12.97
N GLY A 779 18.03 10.92 -13.15
CA GLY A 779 18.44 9.82 -14.01
C GLY A 779 18.55 10.20 -15.49
N ASP A 780 18.51 11.49 -15.88
CA ASP A 780 18.72 11.88 -17.27
C ASP A 780 20.14 11.49 -17.70
N VAL A 781 20.28 10.65 -18.71
CA VAL A 781 21.58 10.30 -19.26
C VAL A 781 22.15 11.51 -20.02
N LEU A 782 23.16 12.13 -19.43
CA LEU A 782 23.87 13.29 -19.98
C LEU A 782 25.02 12.86 -20.91
N ALA A 783 25.72 11.78 -20.55
CA ALA A 783 26.76 11.18 -21.39
C ALA A 783 26.97 9.67 -21.13
N LEU A 784 27.59 8.98 -22.09
CA LEU A 784 28.20 7.66 -21.90
C LEU A 784 29.71 7.76 -22.12
N THR A 785 30.50 7.16 -21.24
CA THR A 785 31.95 6.96 -21.44
C THR A 785 32.30 5.53 -21.85
N ASN A 786 33.35 5.36 -22.65
CA ASN A 786 33.95 4.05 -22.94
C ASN A 786 34.92 3.60 -21.82
N THR A 787 35.57 2.46 -21.98
CA THR A 787 36.57 1.93 -21.02
C THR A 787 37.80 2.81 -20.79
N ASN A 788 38.09 3.79 -21.67
CA ASN A 788 39.20 4.73 -21.53
C ASN A 788 38.77 6.06 -20.88
N GLY A 789 37.46 6.25 -20.64
CA GLY A 789 36.89 7.51 -20.19
C GLY A 789 36.49 8.48 -21.32
N ASP A 790 36.61 8.10 -22.60
CA ASP A 790 36.19 8.96 -23.71
C ASP A 790 34.66 9.04 -23.77
N ILE A 791 34.11 10.25 -23.96
CA ILE A 791 32.66 10.44 -24.19
C ILE A 791 32.31 9.92 -25.59
N VAL A 792 31.44 8.92 -25.65
CA VAL A 792 30.98 8.29 -26.91
C VAL A 792 29.50 8.53 -27.22
N ALA A 793 28.75 9.07 -26.27
CA ALA A 793 27.45 9.68 -26.49
C ALA A 793 27.28 10.86 -25.53
N GLN A 794 26.67 11.94 -25.99
CA GLN A 794 26.32 13.12 -25.17
C GLN A 794 24.93 13.61 -25.57
N TYR A 795 24.17 14.11 -24.59
CA TYR A 795 22.81 14.66 -24.81
C TYR A 795 22.60 15.96 -24.01
N THR A 796 21.74 16.81 -24.54
CA THR A 796 21.09 17.89 -23.78
C THR A 796 19.58 17.83 -24.00
N TYR A 797 18.81 18.21 -22.98
CA TYR A 797 17.34 18.12 -22.99
C TYR A 797 16.70 19.45 -22.56
N ASP A 798 15.48 19.73 -23.04
CA ASP A 798 14.57 20.63 -22.31
C ASP A 798 14.00 19.90 -21.07
N ALA A 799 13.31 20.63 -20.19
CA ALA A 799 12.75 20.05 -18.97
C ALA A 799 11.82 18.86 -19.23
N TRP A 800 11.22 18.78 -20.43
CA TRP A 800 10.26 17.78 -20.89
C TRP A 800 10.90 16.62 -21.67
N GLY A 801 12.23 16.59 -21.80
CA GLY A 801 12.96 15.49 -22.43
C GLY A 801 13.09 15.57 -23.95
N ASN A 802 12.79 16.72 -24.56
CA ASN A 802 13.15 16.96 -25.96
C ASN A 802 14.66 17.07 -26.08
N ILE A 803 15.25 16.25 -26.96
CA ILE A 803 16.70 16.27 -27.21
C ILE A 803 17.04 17.55 -27.97
N LEU A 804 17.66 18.52 -27.29
CA LEU A 804 18.12 19.78 -27.87
C LEU A 804 19.41 19.58 -28.68
N SER A 805 20.29 18.68 -28.22
CA SER A 805 21.44 18.20 -28.98
C SER A 805 21.77 16.76 -28.61
N GLN A 806 22.30 16.01 -29.58
CA GLN A 806 22.90 14.69 -29.37
C GLN A 806 24.16 14.53 -30.24
N SER A 807 25.20 13.92 -29.72
CA SER A 807 26.48 13.71 -30.42
C SER A 807 27.18 12.43 -29.96
N GLY A 808 28.14 11.94 -30.76
CA GLY A 808 28.91 10.73 -30.49
C GLY A 808 28.36 9.47 -31.17
N THR A 809 29.23 8.48 -31.36
CA THR A 809 28.94 7.25 -32.12
C THR A 809 27.89 6.35 -31.47
N MET A 810 27.75 6.40 -30.14
CA MET A 810 26.79 5.61 -29.38
C MET A 810 25.44 6.31 -29.18
N ALA A 811 25.29 7.57 -29.61
CA ALA A 811 24.08 8.36 -29.32
C ALA A 811 22.79 7.70 -29.84
N ALA A 812 22.76 7.36 -31.13
CA ALA A 812 21.61 6.69 -31.75
C ALA A 812 21.43 5.21 -31.32
N ILE A 813 22.44 4.60 -30.70
CA ILE A 813 22.45 3.16 -30.33
C ILE A 813 21.96 2.96 -28.89
N ASN A 814 22.27 3.91 -28.01
CA ASN A 814 21.87 3.91 -26.61
C ASN A 814 20.35 4.16 -26.47
N PRO A 815 19.58 3.20 -25.90
CA PRO A 815 18.15 3.37 -25.71
C PRO A 815 17.78 4.13 -24.44
N TYR A 816 18.63 4.22 -23.42
CA TYR A 816 18.27 4.85 -22.13
C TYR A 816 18.71 6.30 -22.07
N ARG A 817 17.77 7.24 -21.95
CA ARG A 817 18.01 8.69 -22.14
C ARG A 817 17.45 9.53 -20.99
N TYR A 818 16.52 10.45 -21.28
CA TYR A 818 15.82 11.27 -20.28
C TYR A 818 15.16 10.42 -19.19
N ALA A 819 15.33 10.80 -17.92
CA ALA A 819 14.85 10.12 -16.71
C ALA A 819 15.10 8.59 -16.67
N GLY A 820 16.18 8.12 -17.31
CA GLY A 820 16.47 6.69 -17.45
C GLY A 820 15.45 5.92 -18.31
N TYR A 821 14.55 6.60 -19.03
CA TYR A 821 13.53 5.96 -19.87
C TYR A 821 14.11 5.41 -21.16
N ARG A 822 13.44 4.39 -21.69
CA ARG A 822 13.71 3.84 -23.00
C ARG A 822 13.17 4.76 -24.10
N TYR A 823 14.05 5.29 -24.93
CA TYR A 823 13.72 6.07 -26.12
C TYR A 823 13.77 5.21 -27.38
N ASP A 824 12.70 5.23 -28.16
CA ASP A 824 12.63 4.53 -29.45
C ASP A 824 13.06 5.49 -30.59
N GLU A 825 14.31 5.37 -31.04
CA GLU A 825 14.95 6.30 -31.99
C GLU A 825 14.17 6.51 -33.31
N LYS A 826 13.34 5.54 -33.74
CA LYS A 826 12.52 5.67 -34.97
C LYS A 826 11.20 6.42 -34.76
N THR A 827 10.56 6.26 -33.61
CA THR A 827 9.24 6.84 -33.31
C THR A 827 9.34 8.14 -32.51
N LYS A 828 10.52 8.42 -31.93
CA LYS A 828 10.82 9.59 -31.07
C LYS A 828 10.03 9.63 -29.76
N LEU A 829 9.47 8.48 -29.36
CA LEU A 829 8.71 8.31 -28.13
C LEU A 829 9.58 7.73 -27.01
N TYR A 830 9.25 8.07 -25.77
CA TYR A 830 9.72 7.36 -24.60
C TYR A 830 8.70 6.29 -24.18
N TYR A 831 9.18 5.07 -23.91
CA TYR A 831 8.38 3.96 -23.41
C TYR A 831 8.51 3.86 -21.88
N LEU A 832 7.44 4.23 -21.17
CA LEU A 832 7.34 4.27 -19.71
C LEU A 832 6.45 3.10 -19.24
N MET A 833 6.74 1.88 -19.67
CA MET A 833 6.01 0.65 -19.33
C MET A 833 4.50 0.64 -19.65
N ALA A 834 3.65 1.28 -18.85
CA ALA A 834 2.20 1.31 -19.11
C ALA A 834 1.78 2.28 -20.22
N ARG A 835 2.59 3.30 -20.52
CA ARG A 835 2.26 4.34 -21.50
C ARG A 835 3.47 4.73 -22.37
N TYR A 836 3.18 5.37 -23.49
CA TYR A 836 4.17 6.05 -24.32
C TYR A 836 4.06 7.57 -24.12
N TYR A 837 5.18 8.20 -23.84
CA TYR A 837 5.31 9.65 -23.63
C TYR A 837 5.92 10.30 -24.87
N ASN A 838 5.28 11.37 -25.35
CA ASN A 838 5.78 12.17 -26.48
C ASN A 838 6.35 13.50 -25.95
N PRO A 839 7.69 13.69 -25.96
CA PRO A 839 8.33 14.84 -25.33
C PRO A 839 8.01 16.17 -26.04
N ASP A 840 7.75 16.15 -27.35
CA ASP A 840 7.45 17.37 -28.13
C ASP A 840 6.14 18.00 -27.65
N THR A 841 5.13 17.15 -27.50
CA THR A 841 3.82 17.52 -26.95
C THR A 841 3.79 17.66 -25.43
N GLY A 842 4.71 17.00 -24.71
CA GLY A 842 4.76 16.99 -23.24
C GLY A 842 3.66 16.17 -22.56
N VAL A 843 3.00 15.25 -23.26
CA VAL A 843 1.92 14.42 -22.73
C VAL A 843 2.07 12.95 -23.11
N PHE A 844 1.31 12.09 -22.43
CA PHE A 844 1.14 10.69 -22.80
C PHE A 844 0.20 10.51 -24.00
N LEU A 845 0.46 9.49 -24.82
CA LEU A 845 -0.39 9.13 -25.97
C LEU A 845 -1.67 8.36 -25.58
N SER A 846 -1.76 7.87 -24.33
CA SER A 846 -2.90 7.12 -23.80
C SER A 846 -3.19 7.57 -22.36
N ARG A 847 -4.44 7.34 -21.91
CA ARG A 847 -4.89 7.72 -20.57
C ARG A 847 -4.18 6.89 -19.51
N ASP A 848 -3.95 7.48 -18.33
CA ASP A 848 -3.47 6.74 -17.17
C ASP A 848 -4.42 5.58 -16.81
N PRO A 849 -3.93 4.32 -16.70
CA PRO A 849 -4.73 3.22 -16.16
C PRO A 849 -5.01 3.36 -14.66
N VAL A 850 -4.28 4.22 -13.94
CA VAL A 850 -4.55 4.60 -12.55
C VAL A 850 -5.38 5.88 -12.53
N ARG A 851 -6.48 5.87 -11.78
CA ARG A 851 -7.30 7.08 -11.58
C ARG A 851 -6.60 8.02 -10.61
N GLY A 852 -6.67 9.33 -10.88
CA GLY A 852 -6.07 10.38 -10.05
C GLY A 852 -6.54 10.39 -8.60
N ASP A 853 -5.79 11.09 -7.75
CA ASP A 853 -6.07 11.26 -6.33
C ASP A 853 -7.10 12.39 -6.11
N THR A 854 -8.16 12.07 -5.36
CA THR A 854 -9.19 13.01 -4.90
C THR A 854 -8.63 14.20 -4.09
N MET A 855 -7.47 14.05 -3.45
CA MET A 855 -6.78 15.12 -2.73
C MET A 855 -5.87 15.98 -3.63
N THR A 856 -5.63 15.58 -4.88
CA THR A 856 -4.75 16.30 -5.83
C THR A 856 -5.43 16.39 -7.21
N PRO A 857 -6.38 17.33 -7.39
CA PRO A 857 -7.29 17.32 -8.54
C PRO A 857 -6.63 17.33 -9.93
N ILE A 858 -5.47 17.96 -10.09
CA ILE A 858 -4.70 17.97 -11.35
C ILE A 858 -4.37 16.54 -11.85
N SER A 859 -4.20 15.57 -10.95
CA SER A 859 -3.92 14.18 -11.32
C SER A 859 -5.07 13.47 -12.04
N PHE A 860 -6.30 14.01 -12.02
CA PHE A 860 -7.40 13.52 -12.85
C PHE A 860 -7.27 13.88 -14.34
N ASN A 861 -6.29 14.72 -14.72
CA ASN A 861 -6.02 15.03 -16.12
C ASN A 861 -5.83 13.74 -16.94
N GLY A 862 -5.00 12.81 -16.43
CA GLY A 862 -4.76 11.48 -17.00
C GLY A 862 -3.80 11.42 -18.18
N TYR A 863 -3.40 12.56 -18.76
CA TYR A 863 -2.46 12.65 -19.90
C TYR A 863 -1.23 13.51 -19.62
N SER A 864 -1.33 14.48 -18.71
CA SER A 864 -0.21 15.31 -18.26
C SER A 864 0.93 14.45 -17.72
N TYR A 865 2.13 14.59 -18.31
CA TYR A 865 3.33 14.03 -17.70
C TYR A 865 3.61 14.80 -16.39
N THR A 866 3.89 14.05 -15.31
CA THR A 866 4.40 14.59 -14.03
C THR A 866 3.62 15.75 -13.39
N ASN A 867 2.29 15.81 -13.59
CA ASN A 867 1.44 16.95 -13.18
C ASN A 867 2.02 18.30 -13.64
N ASN A 868 2.61 18.32 -14.85
CA ASN A 868 3.30 19.45 -15.45
C ASN A 868 4.52 19.97 -14.68
N ASN A 869 5.10 19.15 -13.81
CA ASN A 869 6.32 19.45 -13.04
C ASN A 869 7.43 18.42 -13.35
N PRO A 870 7.98 18.42 -14.58
CA PRO A 870 8.98 17.44 -15.01
C PRO A 870 10.37 17.72 -14.46
N VAL A 871 10.61 18.91 -13.88
CA VAL A 871 11.89 19.25 -13.22
C VAL A 871 12.03 18.47 -11.91
N MET A 872 10.94 18.29 -11.16
CA MET A 872 10.96 17.65 -9.84
C MET A 872 10.44 16.22 -9.81
N ASN A 873 9.82 15.73 -10.89
CA ASN A 873 9.18 14.41 -10.88
C ASN A 873 9.51 13.60 -12.14
N VAL A 874 9.33 12.29 -12.01
CA VAL A 874 9.41 11.28 -13.06
C VAL A 874 8.18 10.35 -12.96
N ASP A 875 7.88 9.55 -13.98
CA ASP A 875 6.89 8.45 -13.92
C ASP A 875 7.55 7.16 -14.44
N PRO A 876 8.31 6.44 -13.60
CA PRO A 876 9.11 5.28 -14.03
C PRO A 876 8.28 4.08 -14.50
N SER A 877 6.96 4.13 -14.31
CA SER A 877 6.04 3.02 -14.61
C SER A 877 4.92 3.38 -15.59
N GLY A 878 4.80 4.65 -15.98
CA GLY A 878 3.70 5.16 -16.79
C GLY A 878 2.35 5.12 -16.06
N LYS A 879 2.35 5.16 -14.72
CA LYS A 879 1.17 5.00 -13.85
C LYS A 879 1.22 5.83 -12.57
N PHE A 880 2.41 6.20 -12.11
CA PHE A 880 2.63 6.76 -10.78
C PHE A 880 3.76 7.76 -10.85
N ILE A 881 3.40 9.02 -10.66
CA ILE A 881 4.35 10.12 -10.53
C ILE A 881 5.17 9.88 -9.26
N GLN A 882 6.47 9.76 -9.42
CA GLN A 882 7.45 9.73 -8.35
C GLN A 882 8.11 11.11 -8.29
N PHE A 883 7.97 11.80 -7.16
CA PHE A 883 8.81 12.94 -6.83
C PHE A 883 10.25 12.46 -6.75
N VAL A 884 11.15 13.09 -7.50
CA VAL A 884 12.58 12.82 -7.41
C VAL A 884 13.01 13.35 -6.05
N TYR A 885 13.45 12.46 -5.15
CA TYR A 885 13.76 12.82 -3.77
C TYR A 885 15.08 13.61 -3.67
N ILE A 886 15.02 14.89 -4.02
CA ILE A 886 16.17 15.80 -3.99
C ILE A 886 16.45 16.32 -2.57
N ALA A 887 15.42 16.29 -1.71
CA ALA A 887 15.56 16.25 -0.26
C ALA A 887 15.35 14.80 0.18
N GLU A 888 16.42 14.13 0.61
CA GLU A 888 16.38 12.71 0.97
C GLU A 888 15.77 12.51 2.36
N TYR A 889 14.45 12.28 2.38
CA TYR A 889 13.74 11.95 3.61
C TYR A 889 13.72 10.46 3.91
N ILE A 890 14.76 10.10 4.67
CA ILE A 890 14.80 9.00 5.63
C ILE A 890 14.80 7.56 5.05
N TYR A 891 15.94 7.08 4.56
CA TYR A 891 16.20 5.63 4.47
C TYR A 891 16.16 4.96 5.87
N ILE A 892 16.59 5.67 6.93
CA ILE A 892 16.41 5.26 8.33
C ILE A 892 14.92 5.12 8.66
N GLY A 893 14.07 5.97 8.09
CA GLY A 893 12.61 5.94 8.22
C GLY A 893 11.98 4.86 7.33
N TYR A 894 12.57 4.52 6.17
CA TYR A 894 12.15 3.37 5.37
C TYR A 894 12.52 2.03 6.02
N ARG A 895 13.70 1.89 6.63
CA ARG A 895 14.05 0.74 7.48
C ARG A 895 13.17 0.72 8.73
N THR A 896 13.00 1.83 9.43
CA THR A 896 12.09 1.92 10.59
C THR A 896 10.64 1.69 10.19
N TYR A 897 10.22 2.02 8.97
CA TYR A 897 8.91 1.72 8.39
C TYR A 897 8.80 0.26 7.94
N LYS A 898 9.82 -0.36 7.34
CA LYS A 898 9.86 -1.81 7.04
C LYS A 898 9.81 -2.60 8.35
N THR A 899 10.58 -2.20 9.36
CA THR A 899 10.58 -2.77 10.71
C THR A 899 9.24 -2.51 11.40
N TYR A 900 8.69 -1.30 11.37
CA TYR A 900 7.36 -0.99 11.88
C TYR A 900 6.24 -1.66 11.08
N LYS A 901 6.42 -1.98 9.80
CA LYS A 901 5.44 -2.67 8.95
C LYS A 901 5.52 -4.19 9.14
N LYS A 902 6.72 -4.78 9.24
CA LYS A 902 6.94 -6.14 9.78
C LYS A 902 6.29 -6.22 11.16
N ILE A 903 6.68 -5.37 12.12
CA ILE A 903 6.13 -5.35 13.49
C ILE A 903 4.62 -5.04 13.52
N LYS A 904 4.07 -4.15 12.70
CA LYS A 904 2.62 -3.88 12.65
C LYS A 904 1.86 -4.99 11.94
N VAL A 905 2.48 -5.74 11.03
CA VAL A 905 1.95 -7.00 10.48
C VAL A 905 2.10 -8.16 11.49
N LEU A 906 3.08 -8.12 12.39
CA LEU A 906 3.34 -9.13 13.44
C LEU A 906 2.46 -8.92 14.69
N VAL A 907 2.33 -7.68 15.17
CA VAL A 907 1.35 -7.27 16.17
C VAL A 907 -0.07 -7.41 15.61
N LYS A 908 -0.30 -7.06 14.32
CA LYS A 908 -1.55 -7.44 13.66
C LYS A 908 -1.67 -8.93 13.39
N SER A 909 -0.64 -9.78 13.34
CA SER A 909 -0.86 -11.23 13.23
C SER A 909 -1.14 -11.86 14.59
N GLY A 910 -0.47 -11.44 15.66
CA GLY A 910 -0.88 -11.76 17.04
C GLY A 910 -2.32 -11.33 17.36
N LEU A 911 -2.81 -10.25 16.76
CA LEU A 911 -4.23 -9.86 16.80
C LEU A 911 -5.10 -10.58 15.75
N LYS A 912 -4.59 -10.86 14.54
CA LYS A 912 -5.31 -11.53 13.44
C LYS A 912 -5.41 -13.04 13.58
N PHE A 913 -4.63 -13.70 14.44
CA PHE A 913 -5.01 -15.05 14.89
C PHE A 913 -6.34 -15.02 15.69
N ALA A 914 -6.92 -13.83 15.93
CA ALA A 914 -8.33 -13.62 16.25
C ALA A 914 -9.12 -12.71 15.28
N GLU A 915 -8.55 -12.26 14.14
CA GLU A 915 -9.15 -11.34 13.15
C GLU A 915 -8.74 -11.61 11.67
N THR A 916 -8.34 -12.82 11.31
CA THR A 916 -8.32 -13.30 9.92
C THR A 916 -8.60 -14.80 9.95
N PRO A 917 -9.77 -15.30 9.50
CA PRO A 917 -10.63 -14.75 8.43
C PRO A 917 -11.64 -13.68 8.88
N ALA A 918 -11.32 -12.40 8.58
CA ALA A 918 -12.17 -11.22 8.73
C ALA A 918 -11.75 -10.13 7.71
N LYS A 919 -11.24 -10.57 6.55
CA LYS A 919 -11.15 -9.75 5.33
C LYS A 919 -12.10 -10.19 4.22
N HIS A 920 -12.80 -11.30 4.43
CA HIS A 920 -14.23 -11.35 4.16
C HIS A 920 -14.95 -11.12 5.50
N MET A 921 -15.91 -10.19 5.51
CA MET A 921 -16.81 -9.85 6.62
C MET A 921 -16.19 -9.21 7.88
N ALA A 922 -17.00 -8.42 8.60
CA ALA A 922 -16.56 -7.52 9.67
C ALA A 922 -17.38 -7.63 10.97
N ASN A 923 -16.76 -7.20 12.08
CA ASN A 923 -17.34 -6.84 13.39
C ASN A 923 -17.67 -8.00 14.38
N PRO A 924 -17.76 -7.72 15.71
CA PRO A 924 -16.90 -8.45 16.66
C PRO A 924 -17.59 -8.98 17.94
N ALA A 925 -17.14 -10.12 18.46
CA ALA A 925 -17.45 -10.53 19.83
C ALA A 925 -16.41 -11.50 20.41
N ARG A 926 -15.51 -11.02 21.28
CA ARG A 926 -14.76 -11.86 22.21
C ARG A 926 -15.50 -11.94 23.54
N GLN A 927 -16.24 -13.03 23.76
CA GLN A 927 -16.58 -13.57 25.08
C GLN A 927 -16.83 -15.09 24.96
N VAL A 928 -16.69 -15.82 26.07
CA VAL A 928 -16.65 -17.30 26.09
C VAL A 928 -17.90 -17.91 25.45
N PRO A 929 -17.78 -18.80 24.45
CA PRO A 929 -18.93 -19.33 23.73
C PRO A 929 -19.76 -20.31 24.57
N ALA A 930 -21.08 -20.29 24.35
CA ALA A 930 -22.04 -21.24 24.92
C ALA A 930 -21.84 -22.71 24.48
N SER A 931 -20.79 -23.03 23.72
CA SER A 931 -20.38 -24.39 23.39
C SER A 931 -19.87 -25.16 24.63
N LEU A 932 -19.21 -24.48 25.57
CA LEU A 932 -18.86 -25.05 26.88
C LEU A 932 -20.11 -25.40 27.71
N LEU A 933 -21.18 -24.61 27.58
CA LEU A 933 -22.47 -24.86 28.24
C LEU A 933 -23.19 -26.10 27.66
N LYS A 934 -23.11 -26.32 26.34
CA LYS A 934 -23.65 -27.52 25.67
C LYS A 934 -22.94 -28.83 26.08
N GLN A 935 -21.73 -28.79 26.69
CA GLN A 935 -21.08 -30.00 27.24
C GLN A 935 -21.61 -30.36 28.64
N ALA A 936 -21.78 -29.39 29.54
CA ALA A 936 -22.26 -29.64 30.90
C ALA A 936 -23.69 -30.23 30.95
N LEU A 937 -24.56 -29.82 30.02
CA LEU A 937 -25.95 -30.27 29.93
C LEU A 937 -26.13 -31.68 29.34
N LYS A 938 -25.05 -32.43 29.03
CA LYS A 938 -25.13 -33.84 28.60
C LYS A 938 -25.19 -34.85 29.75
N GLY A 939 -24.94 -34.42 30.99
CA GLY A 939 -25.07 -35.27 32.18
C GLY A 939 -26.52 -35.54 32.57
N LYS A 940 -26.79 -36.67 33.24
CA LYS A 940 -28.10 -36.88 33.88
C LYS A 940 -28.28 -35.85 35.00
N PRO A 941 -29.38 -35.08 35.04
CA PRO A 941 -29.67 -34.18 36.14
C PRO A 941 -30.00 -34.97 37.41
N TYR A 942 -29.62 -34.44 38.56
CA TYR A 942 -30.05 -34.94 39.86
C TYR A 942 -30.83 -33.84 40.60
N PRO A 943 -31.87 -34.21 41.39
CA PRO A 943 -32.61 -33.25 42.22
C PRO A 943 -31.67 -32.58 43.22
N ASP A 944 -31.82 -31.28 43.43
CA ASP A 944 -31.09 -30.57 44.48
C ASP A 944 -31.53 -31.08 45.87
N PRO A 945 -30.65 -31.71 46.67
CA PRO A 945 -31.01 -32.27 47.98
C PRO A 945 -31.38 -31.20 49.03
N ARG A 946 -31.23 -29.91 48.69
CA ARG A 946 -31.68 -28.77 49.50
C ARG A 946 -33.13 -28.34 49.19
N GLY A 947 -33.80 -28.97 48.22
CA GLY A 947 -35.23 -28.80 47.95
C GLY A 947 -35.60 -27.61 47.05
N SER A 948 -34.66 -27.06 46.27
CA SER A 948 -34.99 -26.03 45.27
C SER A 948 -35.59 -26.63 43.98
N SER A 949 -36.20 -25.77 43.14
CA SER A 949 -36.71 -26.15 41.81
C SER A 949 -35.63 -26.23 40.71
N ALA A 950 -34.36 -26.06 41.07
CA ALA A 950 -33.22 -26.13 40.15
C ALA A 950 -32.67 -27.57 40.02
N ASN A 951 -31.96 -27.84 38.93
CA ASN A 951 -31.27 -29.12 38.73
C ASN A 951 -29.76 -28.94 38.84
N MET A 952 -29.07 -29.92 39.46
CA MET A 952 -27.61 -29.94 39.49
C MET A 952 -27.03 -30.79 38.35
N TYR A 953 -25.95 -30.27 37.76
CA TYR A 953 -25.17 -30.91 36.72
C TYR A 953 -23.70 -30.97 37.12
N TYR A 954 -23.03 -32.05 36.74
CA TYR A 954 -21.59 -32.25 36.92
C TYR A 954 -20.90 -32.16 35.55
N THR A 955 -19.86 -31.35 35.46
CA THR A 955 -18.97 -31.33 34.29
C THR A 955 -17.51 -31.47 34.72
N THR A 956 -16.66 -31.91 33.80
CA THR A 956 -15.21 -31.96 34.00
C THR A 956 -14.56 -30.89 33.13
N ILE A 957 -13.67 -30.10 33.72
CA ILE A 957 -12.77 -29.19 33.00
C ILE A 957 -11.31 -29.53 33.32
N TYR A 958 -10.41 -29.20 32.41
CA TYR A 958 -8.96 -29.36 32.63
C TYR A 958 -8.29 -27.99 32.62
N ILE A 959 -7.57 -27.66 33.69
CA ILE A 959 -6.82 -26.40 33.81
C ILE A 959 -5.36 -26.77 34.11
N ASN A 960 -4.43 -26.27 33.30
CA ASN A 960 -2.99 -26.57 33.41
C ASN A 960 -2.68 -28.08 33.52
N GLY A 961 -3.37 -28.90 32.71
CA GLY A 961 -3.22 -30.36 32.69
C GLY A 961 -3.84 -31.12 33.88
N LYS A 962 -4.39 -30.43 34.89
CA LYS A 962 -5.12 -31.07 36.00
C LYS A 962 -6.62 -31.13 35.73
N LYS A 963 -7.22 -32.26 36.10
CA LYS A 963 -8.68 -32.51 36.04
C LYS A 963 -9.38 -31.86 37.24
N TYR A 964 -10.41 -31.07 36.97
CA TYR A 964 -11.33 -30.49 37.95
C TYR A 964 -12.76 -30.93 37.62
N ASN A 965 -13.56 -31.23 38.64
CA ASN A 965 -14.99 -31.49 38.48
C ASN A 965 -15.75 -30.28 39.01
N LEU A 966 -16.62 -29.70 38.18
CA LEU A 966 -17.39 -28.50 38.48
C LEU A 966 -18.85 -28.89 38.73
N GLU A 967 -19.44 -28.39 39.81
CA GLU A 967 -20.87 -28.47 40.09
C GLU A 967 -21.57 -27.22 39.55
N VAL A 968 -22.66 -27.42 38.80
CA VAL A 968 -23.42 -26.33 38.16
C VAL A 968 -24.89 -26.42 38.57
N LEU A 969 -25.41 -25.37 39.20
CA LEU A 969 -26.81 -25.26 39.57
C LEU A 969 -27.55 -24.45 38.49
N TYR A 970 -28.52 -25.06 37.83
CA TYR A 970 -29.26 -24.44 36.72
C TYR A 970 -30.76 -24.38 37.00
N ASP A 971 -31.30 -23.16 37.02
CA ASP A 971 -32.75 -22.93 37.08
C ASP A 971 -33.30 -22.90 35.64
N LYS A 972 -34.15 -23.88 35.33
CA LYS A 972 -34.75 -24.06 34.00
C LYS A 972 -35.84 -23.03 33.69
N LYS A 973 -36.36 -22.32 34.69
CA LYS A 973 -37.46 -21.36 34.58
C LYS A 973 -36.97 -19.94 34.36
N THR A 974 -35.83 -19.56 34.94
CA THR A 974 -35.19 -18.26 34.72
C THR A 974 -34.03 -18.31 33.72
N GLN A 975 -33.65 -19.52 33.27
CA GLN A 975 -32.46 -19.80 32.46
C GLN A 975 -31.14 -19.31 33.09
N THR A 976 -31.14 -19.07 34.40
CA THR A 976 -29.98 -18.53 35.13
C THR A 976 -29.12 -19.67 35.68
N ILE A 977 -27.80 -19.48 35.60
CA ILE A 977 -26.81 -20.39 36.19
C ILE A 977 -26.27 -19.73 37.45
N PHE A 978 -26.36 -20.43 38.57
CA PHE A 978 -25.75 -19.98 39.82
C PHE A 978 -24.38 -20.65 39.95
N HIS A 979 -23.33 -19.85 39.84
CA HIS A 979 -21.95 -20.32 39.96
C HIS A 979 -21.54 -20.32 41.43
N PHE A 980 -21.14 -21.48 41.97
CA PHE A 980 -20.57 -21.60 43.31
C PHE A 980 -19.16 -22.18 43.21
N GLU A 981 -18.14 -21.37 43.51
CA GLU A 981 -16.81 -21.88 43.88
C GLU A 981 -16.37 -21.24 45.21
N TYR A 982 -16.35 -22.05 46.28
CA TYR A 982 -15.10 -22.34 46.99
C TYR A 982 -15.25 -23.58 47.89
N ALA A 983 -14.27 -24.49 47.83
CA ALA A 983 -14.37 -25.82 48.43
C ALA A 983 -14.29 -25.86 49.97
N ARG A 984 -15.16 -26.65 50.61
CA ARG A 984 -15.13 -27.11 52.03
C ARG A 984 -16.10 -28.31 52.20
N LYS A 985 -15.82 -29.37 52.99
CA LYS A 985 -14.65 -29.68 53.84
C LYS A 985 -14.58 -31.17 54.27
N ALA A 986 -13.36 -31.66 54.53
CA ALA A 986 -12.99 -32.86 55.32
C ALA A 986 -13.11 -34.23 54.60
N MET A 987 -12.44 -35.32 55.05
CA MET A 987 -11.60 -35.54 56.25
C MET A 987 -10.23 -36.15 55.83
N GLY A 988 -9.05 -35.89 56.43
CA GLY A 988 -8.55 -35.09 57.57
C GLY A 988 -7.12 -35.59 57.93
N PRO A 989 -6.38 -35.10 58.96
CA PRO A 989 -6.57 -33.94 59.83
C PRO A 989 -5.43 -32.88 59.71
N LEU A 990 -5.49 -31.82 60.54
CA LEU A 990 -4.57 -30.67 60.57
C LEU A 990 -3.18 -30.97 61.18
N LYS A 991 -2.12 -30.35 60.63
CA LYS A 991 -0.94 -29.90 61.40
C LYS A 991 -0.46 -28.49 60.98
N LYS A 992 -0.23 -27.69 62.03
CA LYS A 992 0.16 -26.27 62.19
C LYS A 992 0.93 -25.48 61.09
N ILE A 993 0.49 -24.22 60.96
CA ILE A 993 1.14 -22.95 60.50
C ILE A 993 2.43 -22.66 61.35
N PRO A 994 3.50 -21.91 60.98
CA PRO A 994 3.67 -20.73 60.05
C PRO A 994 4.76 -20.92 58.96
N LYS A 995 5.07 -19.96 58.07
CA LYS A 995 4.89 -18.49 58.08
C LYS A 995 4.60 -17.95 56.67
#